data_AF-A0A7X3RG33-F1
#
_entry.id   AF-A0A7X3RG33-F1
#
_cell.length_a   1.000
_cell.length_b   1.000
_cell.length_c   1.000
_cell.angle_alpha   90.00
_cell.angle_beta   90.00
_cell.angle_gamma   90.00
#
_symmetry.space_group_name_H-M   'P 1'
#
loop_
_entity.id
_entity.type
_entity.pdbx_description
1 polymer ?
#
loop_
_entity_poly.entity_id
_entity_poly.type
_entity_poly.pdbx_seq_one_letter_code
_entity_poly.pdbx_strand_id
1 'polypeptide(L)'
;MKYSKKCLLSLFIFPLVFHFSCARVQSVSDKLPTLTAELAAEKGKTSVVRIASGKVLWNEINIGAGSGFFIQPDKVVTNLHVIARPGPIFAKLASEEAIWMVEGVTAYDIENDLVVLKVMGEGVPLPLGSSEIVQKGETVYAIGYPGGGAYKLTEGAVQNSHYQNRWLQTTADISKGNSGGPMLNGNGEVIGISTVVDDSYSYAVRVDTLKNLLSESTEVEPLAAWYKQKRIRAYSYQERGEDKYNDRQYRAAIEDLDKSIEMDAEYTQAYAARGYMSSHYGEAIVKYGAIAHAQQHYLAAIKDYTEAIKLDANSDENYNGRAHTYAHYGEYEAKQGNTMEAEKHYLAAIDDYTEAIKLDSEDSRNYSGRGWAKSLFGELNVKQEAFGKARKQYLAAIKDYTRGIKLEPEDYINYKDRGWVKYLFGKLRTKQGKTADAQKYYQAAIADTEKALQLNADRATIYHTRGVAKAALGEYDSAIEDFDTAIAHNSDYTEAYHSRGKAKQTLDQHEAAIIDFTKTGQSRGKGTVSAAELERAAAEMVRIPAGEFQMGSNEIAEAMPRHPVHLDAFYIDPYEVTNAQFKAFIDVNPEWRKDNIPSEYHNGNYLRHWDGDDYPRGKANHPVVYVSWYAAMAYAKWKGKRLPTEAEWEKAARGGMTGRRYVWGNSRHPGKANYGYYGKHTRPVGSYLPNGYGLHDMGGNVWELCLDEYDRNFYSNSRKENPVAGVSDIKALMEDFTSVQTIRVSRGGSWNTPGPAGVANRGNDKPTNTNSWLGFRCAKSATPQQDTEAAPSFDDLK
;
A
#
# COMPACT_ATOMS: atom_id res chain seq x y z
N MET A 1 -5.68 -42.64 47.62
CA MET A 1 -5.27 -42.97 49.00
C MET A 1 -3.82 -42.54 49.22
N LYS A 2 -3.66 -41.56 50.12
CA LYS A 2 -2.51 -41.22 51.00
C LYS A 2 -1.12 -40.85 50.45
N TYR A 3 -0.91 -39.54 50.45
CA TYR A 3 0.34 -38.78 50.68
C TYR A 3 1.09 -39.15 51.98
N SER A 4 2.42 -38.92 52.01
CA SER A 4 3.17 -38.44 53.20
C SER A 4 4.53 -37.86 52.75
N LYS A 5 4.74 -36.53 52.72
CA LYS A 5 5.24 -35.61 53.78
C LYS A 5 6.72 -35.85 54.18
N LYS A 6 7.62 -34.94 53.77
CA LYS A 6 8.28 -33.83 54.52
C LYS A 6 9.35 -34.32 55.52
N CYS A 7 10.65 -34.08 55.33
CA CYS A 7 11.45 -32.84 55.48
C CYS A 7 12.20 -32.82 56.84
N LEU A 8 13.38 -32.16 56.90
CA LEU A 8 14.27 -31.85 58.04
C LEU A 8 15.25 -32.96 58.53
N LEU A 9 16.51 -32.71 58.89
CA LEU A 9 17.44 -31.56 58.83
C LEU A 9 18.81 -32.05 59.36
N SER A 10 19.94 -31.57 58.78
CA SER A 10 21.24 -31.27 59.45
C SER A 10 22.01 -32.41 60.19
N LEU A 11 23.32 -32.41 60.43
CA LEU A 11 24.42 -31.44 60.45
C LEU A 11 25.75 -32.23 60.25
N PHE A 12 26.69 -31.63 59.50
CA PHE A 12 28.16 -31.57 59.67
C PHE A 12 28.93 -32.80 60.22
N ILE A 13 30.01 -33.27 59.59
CA ILE A 13 31.38 -32.73 59.77
C ILE A 13 32.29 -33.20 58.59
N PHE A 14 33.04 -32.27 58.00
CA PHE A 14 34.27 -32.47 57.19
C PHE A 14 35.49 -32.38 58.15
N PRO A 15 36.64 -33.05 57.92
CA PRO A 15 37.57 -32.70 56.82
C PRO A 15 38.18 -33.90 56.06
N LEU A 16 38.33 -33.80 54.73
CA LEU A 16 39.58 -33.73 53.95
C LEU A 16 40.60 -34.84 54.29
N VAL A 17 41.04 -35.69 53.34
CA VAL A 17 42.08 -35.35 52.34
C VAL A 17 42.09 -36.37 51.17
N PHE A 18 42.09 -35.83 49.94
CA PHE A 18 42.73 -36.23 48.65
C PHE A 18 43.07 -37.71 48.36
N HIS A 19 42.93 -38.26 47.15
CA HIS A 19 42.38 -37.89 45.83
C HIS A 19 42.43 -39.21 45.03
N PHE A 20 41.34 -39.66 44.41
CA PHE A 20 41.30 -40.42 43.15
C PHE A 20 39.81 -40.57 42.81
N SER A 21 39.31 -39.71 41.91
CA SER A 21 37.91 -39.67 41.52
C SER A 21 37.57 -40.82 40.59
N CYS A 22 36.72 -41.74 41.04
CA CYS A 22 35.99 -42.67 40.20
C CYS A 22 34.73 -41.94 39.69
N ALA A 23 34.64 -41.72 38.39
CA ALA A 23 33.54 -41.02 37.74
C ALA A 23 32.21 -41.76 37.92
N ARG A 24 31.18 -41.01 38.34
CA ARG A 24 29.80 -41.46 38.55
C ARG A 24 29.02 -41.20 37.25
N VAL A 25 28.38 -42.25 36.73
CA VAL A 25 27.51 -42.20 35.55
C VAL A 25 26.32 -41.27 35.84
N GLN A 26 26.24 -40.15 35.11
CA GLN A 26 25.06 -39.30 35.01
C GLN A 26 24.17 -39.85 33.89
N SER A 27 22.89 -40.11 34.19
CA SER A 27 21.87 -40.31 33.17
C SER A 27 21.60 -38.97 32.48
N VAL A 28 22.16 -38.78 31.29
CA VAL A 28 21.84 -37.65 30.42
C VAL A 28 20.48 -37.92 29.79
N SER A 29 19.51 -37.05 30.08
CA SER A 29 18.34 -36.86 29.22
C SER A 29 18.84 -36.14 27.98
N ASP A 30 19.15 -36.87 26.92
CA ASP A 30 19.50 -36.30 25.62
C ASP A 30 18.29 -35.56 25.04
N LYS A 31 18.14 -34.26 25.37
CA LYS A 31 17.44 -33.35 24.48
C LYS A 31 18.32 -33.22 23.23
N LEU A 32 17.81 -33.69 22.09
CA LEU A 32 18.43 -33.45 20.78
C LEU A 32 18.85 -31.98 20.66
N PRO A 33 20.01 -31.67 20.07
CA PRO A 33 20.47 -30.31 19.91
C PRO A 33 19.46 -29.51 19.07
N THR A 34 19.13 -28.31 19.54
CA THR A 34 18.28 -27.37 18.81
C THR A 34 18.95 -27.02 17.48
N LEU A 35 18.23 -27.17 16.37
CA LEU A 35 18.65 -26.89 15.00
C LEU A 35 19.17 -25.45 14.92
N THR A 36 20.44 -25.31 14.56
CA THR A 36 21.04 -24.01 14.26
C THR A 36 20.60 -23.55 12.86
N ALA A 37 20.60 -22.24 12.63
CA ALA A 37 20.30 -21.68 11.31
C ALA A 37 21.24 -22.23 10.20
N GLU A 38 22.49 -22.53 10.54
CA GLU A 38 23.47 -23.14 9.62
C GLU A 38 23.04 -24.55 9.19
N LEU A 39 22.63 -25.39 10.15
CA LEU A 39 22.18 -26.76 9.86
C LEU A 39 20.82 -26.76 9.14
N ALA A 40 19.94 -25.81 9.46
CA ALA A 40 18.70 -25.58 8.74
C ALA A 40 18.97 -25.20 7.27
N ALA A 41 19.94 -24.33 7.03
CA ALA A 41 20.36 -23.93 5.69
C ALA A 41 20.98 -25.10 4.91
N GLU A 42 21.77 -25.96 5.56
CA GLU A 42 22.33 -27.16 4.93
C GLU A 42 21.23 -28.14 4.51
N LYS A 43 20.33 -28.50 5.43
CA LYS A 43 19.16 -29.35 5.13
C LYS A 43 18.30 -28.76 4.02
N GLY A 44 18.11 -27.45 4.04
CA GLY A 44 17.34 -26.76 3.02
C GLY A 44 18.01 -26.80 1.64
N LYS A 45 19.32 -26.61 1.54
CA LYS A 45 20.05 -26.68 0.25
C LYS A 45 19.93 -28.04 -0.44
N THR A 46 19.82 -29.13 0.33
CA THR A 46 19.72 -30.49 -0.20
C THR A 46 18.30 -30.93 -0.57
N SER A 47 17.27 -30.20 -0.13
CA SER A 47 15.86 -30.62 -0.29
C SER A 47 14.96 -29.58 -0.94
N VAL A 48 15.24 -28.28 -0.76
CA VAL A 48 14.36 -27.20 -1.21
C VAL A 48 14.68 -26.83 -2.65
N VAL A 49 13.69 -27.05 -3.51
CA VAL A 49 13.77 -26.78 -4.94
C VAL A 49 13.05 -25.49 -5.29
N ARG A 50 13.58 -24.79 -6.28
CA ARG A 50 12.87 -23.74 -6.98
C ARG A 50 11.93 -24.40 -7.98
N ILE A 51 10.65 -24.08 -7.89
CA ILE A 51 9.63 -24.49 -8.85
C ILE A 51 9.43 -23.35 -9.83
N ALA A 52 9.50 -23.66 -11.12
CA ALA A 52 9.29 -22.67 -12.16
C ALA A 52 8.48 -23.26 -13.32
N SER A 53 7.54 -22.46 -13.83
CA SER A 53 6.77 -22.77 -15.04
C SER A 53 7.31 -21.96 -16.22
N GLY A 54 7.29 -22.45 -17.47
CA GLY A 54 7.61 -21.63 -18.66
C GLY A 54 8.64 -22.21 -19.65
N LYS A 55 9.03 -21.42 -20.67
CA LYS A 55 10.05 -21.84 -21.67
C LYS A 55 11.46 -21.61 -21.12
N VAL A 56 12.29 -22.65 -21.14
CA VAL A 56 13.74 -22.55 -20.87
C VAL A 56 14.39 -21.90 -22.09
N LEU A 57 14.81 -20.64 -21.98
CA LEU A 57 15.64 -19.95 -22.96
C LEU A 57 16.92 -19.52 -22.26
N TRP A 58 18.08 -19.98 -22.75
CA TRP A 58 19.40 -19.46 -22.36
C TRP A 58 19.69 -19.39 -20.84
N ASN A 59 19.47 -20.48 -20.10
CA ASN A 59 19.72 -20.58 -18.65
C ASN A 59 18.93 -19.60 -17.76
N GLU A 60 17.98 -18.84 -18.29
CA GLU A 60 17.06 -18.01 -17.52
C GLU A 60 15.64 -18.57 -17.60
N ILE A 61 15.11 -19.01 -16.46
CA ILE A 61 13.70 -19.39 -16.34
C ILE A 61 12.94 -18.13 -15.93
N ASN A 62 12.19 -17.56 -16.87
CA ASN A 62 11.45 -16.32 -16.67
C ASN A 62 9.95 -16.56 -16.85
N ILE A 63 9.29 -17.07 -15.80
CA ILE A 63 7.84 -17.06 -15.49
C ILE A 63 7.70 -17.63 -14.05
N GLY A 64 6.78 -17.07 -13.24
CA GLY A 64 6.34 -17.50 -11.90
C GLY A 64 7.22 -18.52 -11.15
N ALA A 65 8.12 -18.02 -10.30
CA ALA A 65 8.99 -18.86 -9.47
C ALA A 65 8.42 -18.97 -8.05
N GLY A 66 8.13 -20.19 -7.63
CA GLY A 66 7.85 -20.55 -6.24
C GLY A 66 8.92 -21.49 -5.69
N SER A 67 8.66 -22.01 -4.50
CA SER A 67 9.51 -22.95 -3.80
C SER A 67 8.77 -24.28 -3.63
N GLY A 68 9.52 -25.36 -3.45
CA GLY A 68 8.99 -26.67 -3.08
C GLY A 68 10.04 -27.45 -2.34
N PHE A 69 9.69 -28.59 -1.77
CA PHE A 69 10.67 -29.46 -1.11
C PHE A 69 10.33 -30.94 -1.25
N PHE A 70 11.36 -31.77 -1.18
CA PHE A 70 11.19 -33.22 -1.26
C PHE A 70 10.56 -33.78 0.02
N ILE A 71 9.55 -34.63 -0.17
CA ILE A 71 8.88 -35.42 0.88
C ILE A 71 9.08 -36.94 0.69
N GLN A 72 9.41 -37.34 -0.54
CA GLN A 72 9.96 -38.63 -0.93
C GLN A 72 11.04 -38.35 -1.99
N PRO A 73 11.97 -39.27 -2.29
CA PRO A 73 13.08 -38.98 -3.20
C PRO A 73 12.64 -38.37 -4.53
N ASP A 74 11.51 -38.80 -5.06
CA ASP A 74 10.94 -38.41 -6.35
C ASP A 74 9.67 -37.56 -6.25
N LYS A 75 9.30 -37.12 -5.03
CA LYS A 75 8.09 -36.31 -4.80
C LYS A 75 8.39 -34.99 -4.12
N VAL A 76 7.90 -33.93 -4.73
CA VAL A 76 8.03 -32.56 -4.24
C VAL A 76 6.65 -32.01 -3.90
N VAL A 77 6.51 -31.40 -2.72
CA VAL A 77 5.31 -30.60 -2.39
C VAL A 77 5.57 -29.13 -2.69
N THR A 78 4.53 -28.44 -3.16
CA THR A 78 4.48 -26.98 -3.36
C THR A 78 3.04 -26.49 -3.18
N ASN A 79 2.82 -25.18 -3.25
CA ASN A 79 1.47 -24.65 -3.40
C ASN A 79 0.90 -24.84 -4.81
N LEU A 80 -0.42 -24.91 -4.91
CA LEU A 80 -1.14 -25.13 -6.16
C LEU A 80 -1.06 -23.90 -7.06
N HIS A 81 -1.18 -22.68 -6.50
CA HIS A 81 -1.04 -21.42 -7.25
C HIS A 81 0.32 -21.28 -7.96
N VAL A 82 1.39 -21.86 -7.41
CA VAL A 82 2.74 -21.84 -8.02
C VAL A 82 2.75 -22.51 -9.39
N ILE A 83 1.88 -23.50 -9.59
CA ILE A 83 1.80 -24.30 -10.82
C ILE A 83 0.46 -24.17 -11.55
N ALA A 84 -0.42 -23.27 -11.12
CA ALA A 84 -1.77 -23.15 -11.66
C ALA A 84 -1.80 -22.71 -13.12
N ARG A 85 -0.71 -22.13 -13.63
CA ARG A 85 -0.59 -21.68 -15.03
C ARG A 85 -0.17 -22.86 -15.92
N PRO A 86 -0.95 -23.21 -16.97
CA PRO A 86 -0.61 -24.33 -17.83
C PRO A 86 0.74 -24.19 -18.52
N GLY A 87 1.59 -25.21 -18.42
CA GLY A 87 2.89 -25.26 -19.07
C GLY A 87 3.78 -26.37 -18.53
N PRO A 88 4.98 -26.55 -19.10
CA PRO A 88 6.00 -27.39 -18.48
C PRO A 88 6.44 -26.78 -17.14
N ILE A 89 6.65 -27.65 -16.15
CA ILE A 89 7.12 -27.27 -14.82
C ILE A 89 8.49 -27.92 -14.59
N PHE A 90 9.38 -27.15 -13.99
CA PHE A 90 10.73 -27.56 -13.66
C PHE A 90 11.01 -27.38 -12.17
N ALA A 91 11.77 -28.32 -11.61
CA ALA A 91 12.32 -28.25 -10.26
C ALA A 91 13.85 -28.14 -10.32
N LYS A 92 14.43 -27.18 -9.58
CA LYS A 92 15.88 -26.95 -9.53
C LYS A 92 16.37 -26.81 -8.10
N LEU A 93 17.37 -27.58 -7.68
CA LEU A 93 18.04 -27.41 -6.39
C LEU A 93 18.98 -26.20 -6.37
N ALA A 94 19.21 -25.63 -5.18
CA ALA A 94 20.12 -24.49 -5.01
C ALA A 94 21.59 -24.87 -5.29
N SER A 95 21.98 -26.10 -4.98
CA SER A 95 23.35 -26.60 -5.07
C SER A 95 23.70 -27.23 -6.43
N GLU A 96 22.73 -27.42 -7.32
CA GLU A 96 22.92 -28.17 -8.56
C GLU A 96 22.61 -27.34 -9.81
N GLU A 97 23.35 -27.63 -10.89
CA GLU A 97 23.04 -27.11 -12.22
C GLU A 97 21.90 -27.88 -12.89
N ALA A 98 21.58 -29.09 -12.41
CA ALA A 98 20.54 -29.94 -12.96
C ALA A 98 19.14 -29.33 -12.77
N ILE A 99 18.32 -29.45 -13.82
CA ILE A 99 16.92 -29.02 -13.86
C ILE A 99 16.10 -30.27 -14.16
N TRP A 100 15.20 -30.65 -13.27
CA TRP A 100 14.32 -31.79 -13.46
C TRP A 100 12.96 -31.35 -13.99
N MET A 101 12.40 -32.09 -14.96
CA MET A 101 10.99 -31.92 -15.32
C MET A 101 10.09 -32.58 -14.28
N VAL A 102 8.93 -31.96 -14.08
CA VAL A 102 7.80 -32.55 -13.38
C VAL A 102 7.01 -33.42 -14.37
N GLU A 103 6.82 -34.69 -14.02
CA GLU A 103 6.06 -35.66 -14.83
C GLU A 103 4.54 -35.42 -14.71
N GLY A 104 4.08 -35.11 -13.49
CA GLY A 104 2.67 -35.08 -13.17
C GLY A 104 2.38 -34.76 -11.71
N VAL A 105 1.09 -34.82 -11.37
CA VAL A 105 0.56 -34.60 -10.03
C VAL A 105 0.16 -35.95 -9.44
N THR A 106 0.46 -36.19 -8.15
CA THR A 106 0.08 -37.43 -7.44
C THR A 106 -1.02 -37.20 -6.41
N ALA A 107 -1.16 -35.97 -5.92
CA ALA A 107 -2.20 -35.53 -4.99
C ALA A 107 -2.29 -34.01 -5.01
N TYR A 108 -3.48 -33.44 -4.79
CA TYR A 108 -3.65 -32.00 -4.64
C TYR A 108 -4.89 -31.70 -3.77
N ASP A 109 -4.86 -30.54 -3.12
CA ASP A 109 -5.95 -29.99 -2.34
C ASP A 109 -6.09 -28.51 -2.70
N ILE A 110 -7.19 -28.18 -3.38
CA ILE A 110 -7.48 -26.81 -3.82
C ILE A 110 -7.85 -25.94 -2.63
N GLU A 111 -8.59 -26.48 -1.67
CA GLU A 111 -9.06 -25.74 -0.50
C GLU A 111 -7.88 -25.33 0.37
N ASN A 112 -6.81 -26.12 0.43
CA ASN A 112 -5.60 -25.80 1.19
C ASN A 112 -4.42 -25.33 0.33
N ASP A 113 -4.62 -25.09 -0.97
CA ASP A 113 -3.58 -24.64 -1.91
C ASP A 113 -2.32 -25.52 -1.84
N LEU A 114 -2.49 -26.84 -1.89
CA LEU A 114 -1.39 -27.81 -1.86
C LEU A 114 -1.40 -28.71 -3.09
N VAL A 115 -0.20 -29.06 -3.56
CA VAL A 115 -0.02 -30.06 -4.62
C VAL A 115 1.27 -30.85 -4.41
N VAL A 116 1.20 -32.14 -4.69
CA VAL A 116 2.32 -33.08 -4.66
C VAL A 116 2.66 -33.47 -6.09
N LEU A 117 3.90 -33.21 -6.47
CA LEU A 117 4.44 -33.37 -7.82
C LEU A 117 5.36 -34.58 -7.87
N LYS A 118 5.26 -35.34 -8.96
CA LYS A 118 6.24 -36.35 -9.34
C LYS A 118 7.31 -35.71 -10.21
N VAL A 119 8.58 -35.81 -9.81
CA VAL A 119 9.73 -35.28 -10.57
C VAL A 119 10.57 -36.43 -11.14
N MET A 120 11.25 -36.18 -12.28
CA MET A 120 12.12 -37.18 -12.92
C MET A 120 13.45 -37.43 -12.18
N GLY A 121 13.81 -36.56 -11.24
CA GLY A 121 15.05 -36.66 -10.45
C GLY A 121 14.80 -37.12 -9.02
N GLU A 122 15.89 -37.42 -8.31
CA GLU A 122 15.84 -37.77 -6.89
C GLU A 122 16.50 -36.68 -6.03
N GLY A 123 15.87 -36.33 -4.92
CA GLY A 123 16.40 -35.42 -3.90
C GLY A 123 16.28 -35.99 -2.49
N VAL A 124 16.74 -35.23 -1.49
CA VAL A 124 16.73 -35.66 -0.08
C VAL A 124 15.43 -35.20 0.60
N PRO A 125 14.56 -36.11 1.09
CA PRO A 125 13.33 -35.71 1.76
C PRO A 125 13.56 -35.01 3.09
N LEU A 126 12.69 -34.04 3.41
CA LEU A 126 12.63 -33.47 4.76
C LEU A 126 11.65 -34.26 5.65
N PRO A 127 11.99 -34.49 6.93
CA PRO A 127 11.07 -35.14 7.86
C PRO A 127 9.86 -34.25 8.18
N LEU A 128 8.66 -34.85 8.22
CA LEU A 128 7.42 -34.15 8.53
C LEU A 128 7.09 -34.20 10.03
N GLY A 129 7.15 -33.04 10.69
CA GLY A 129 6.78 -32.86 12.10
C GLY A 129 5.26 -32.77 12.29
N SER A 130 4.79 -32.10 13.34
CA SER A 130 3.35 -31.83 13.53
C SER A 130 3.15 -30.37 13.93
N SER A 131 2.15 -29.71 13.35
CA SER A 131 1.76 -28.35 13.69
C SER A 131 1.02 -28.30 15.03
N GLU A 132 0.40 -29.40 15.46
CA GLU A 132 -0.40 -29.51 16.70
C GLU A 132 0.41 -29.22 17.97
N ILE A 133 1.70 -29.59 17.97
CA ILE A 133 2.56 -29.47 19.14
C ILE A 133 3.34 -28.15 19.18
N VAL A 134 3.21 -27.31 18.15
CA VAL A 134 3.96 -26.06 17.99
C VAL A 134 3.38 -24.97 18.88
N GLN A 135 4.24 -24.35 19.70
CA GLN A 135 3.85 -23.28 20.63
C GLN A 135 4.25 -21.88 20.13
N LYS A 136 3.52 -20.86 20.61
CA LYS A 136 3.86 -19.45 20.35
C LYS A 136 5.27 -19.14 20.87
N GLY A 137 6.03 -18.39 20.08
CA GLY A 137 7.41 -17.99 20.38
C GLY A 137 8.46 -19.03 19.99
N GLU A 138 8.07 -20.23 19.54
CA GLU A 138 9.02 -21.18 18.99
C GLU A 138 9.67 -20.64 17.72
N THR A 139 10.99 -20.77 17.64
CA THR A 139 11.77 -20.40 16.46
C THR A 139 11.42 -21.29 15.28
N VAL A 140 11.23 -20.66 14.12
CA VAL A 140 10.96 -21.32 12.86
C VAL A 140 11.87 -20.81 11.77
N TYR A 141 12.18 -21.68 10.82
CA TYR A 141 13.01 -21.35 9.67
C TYR A 141 12.22 -21.53 8.38
N ALA A 142 11.85 -20.43 7.74
CA ALA A 142 11.24 -20.44 6.42
C ALA A 142 12.35 -20.51 5.36
N ILE A 143 12.26 -21.47 4.45
CA ILE A 143 13.28 -21.70 3.42
C ILE A 143 12.63 -21.62 2.04
N GLY A 144 13.23 -20.83 1.13
CA GLY A 144 12.69 -20.67 -0.21
C GLY A 144 13.52 -19.76 -1.12
N TYR A 145 12.89 -19.30 -2.21
CA TYR A 145 13.50 -18.48 -3.25
C TYR A 145 12.76 -17.14 -3.39
N PRO A 146 12.92 -16.21 -2.44
CA PRO A 146 12.13 -14.97 -2.38
C PRO A 146 12.27 -14.14 -3.66
N GLY A 147 11.15 -13.60 -4.15
CA GLY A 147 11.07 -12.87 -5.42
C GLY A 147 11.50 -13.67 -6.66
N GLY A 148 11.63 -15.00 -6.57
CA GLY A 148 12.25 -15.82 -7.61
C GLY A 148 13.76 -15.62 -7.71
N GLY A 149 14.41 -15.18 -6.63
CA GLY A 149 15.84 -14.91 -6.57
C GLY A 149 16.68 -16.11 -6.15
N ALA A 150 17.73 -15.84 -5.37
CA ALA A 150 18.60 -16.85 -4.79
C ALA A 150 17.94 -17.55 -3.60
N TYR A 151 18.43 -18.75 -3.28
CA TYR A 151 18.07 -19.49 -2.07
C TYR A 151 18.25 -18.62 -0.82
N LYS A 152 17.23 -18.56 0.03
CA LYS A 152 17.25 -17.82 1.30
C LYS A 152 16.63 -18.66 2.42
N LEU A 153 17.24 -18.56 3.59
CA LEU A 153 16.66 -18.97 4.86
C LEU A 153 16.29 -17.70 5.63
N THR A 154 15.06 -17.64 6.14
CA THR A 154 14.58 -16.58 7.03
C THR A 154 14.18 -17.19 8.37
N GLU A 155 14.75 -16.67 9.45
CA GLU A 155 14.34 -17.01 10.82
C GLU A 155 13.13 -16.16 11.24
N GLY A 156 12.21 -16.77 11.98
CA GLY A 156 11.09 -16.10 12.61
C GLY A 156 10.62 -16.85 13.84
N ALA A 157 9.47 -16.46 14.37
CA ALA A 157 8.82 -17.13 15.48
C ALA A 157 7.34 -17.38 15.17
N VAL A 158 6.81 -18.45 15.75
CA VAL A 158 5.37 -18.76 15.69
C VAL A 158 4.61 -17.73 16.51
N GLN A 159 3.58 -17.15 15.91
CA GLN A 159 2.65 -16.23 16.58
C GLN A 159 1.35 -16.92 16.95
N ASN A 160 0.81 -17.72 16.04
CA ASN A 160 -0.37 -18.52 16.26
C ASN A 160 -0.23 -19.84 15.48
N SER A 161 -0.36 -20.99 16.15
CA SER A 161 -0.27 -22.30 15.50
C SER A 161 -1.59 -22.79 14.91
N HIS A 162 -2.69 -22.09 15.18
CA HIS A 162 -4.05 -22.48 14.82
C HIS A 162 -4.82 -21.29 14.25
N TYR A 163 -4.16 -20.40 13.50
CA TYR A 163 -4.82 -19.24 12.94
C TYR A 163 -5.90 -19.69 11.95
N GLN A 164 -7.16 -19.32 12.25
CA GLN A 164 -8.36 -19.77 11.53
C GLN A 164 -8.46 -21.29 11.39
N ASN A 165 -7.86 -22.05 12.32
CA ASN A 165 -7.70 -23.51 12.25
C ASN A 165 -7.02 -24.06 10.98
N ARG A 166 -6.52 -23.18 10.09
CA ARG A 166 -6.00 -23.54 8.76
C ARG A 166 -4.51 -23.29 8.64
N TRP A 167 -4.01 -22.22 9.26
CA TRP A 167 -2.65 -21.72 9.04
C TRP A 167 -1.82 -21.63 10.32
N LEU A 168 -0.52 -21.85 10.17
CA LEU A 168 0.48 -21.30 11.07
C LEU A 168 0.71 -19.83 10.70
N GLN A 169 0.59 -18.93 11.68
CA GLN A 169 0.95 -17.53 11.56
C GLN A 169 2.32 -17.31 12.21
N THR A 170 3.24 -16.66 11.49
CA THR A 170 4.64 -16.50 11.91
C THR A 170 5.18 -15.10 11.58
N THR A 171 6.30 -14.74 12.20
CA THR A 171 7.05 -13.50 11.89
C THR A 171 8.18 -13.70 10.89
N ALA A 172 8.31 -14.89 10.30
CA ALA A 172 9.36 -15.14 9.31
C ALA A 172 9.08 -14.32 8.05
N ASP A 173 9.96 -13.41 7.68
CA ASP A 173 9.79 -12.55 6.51
C ASP A 173 9.86 -13.37 5.20
N ILE A 174 8.71 -13.54 4.55
CA ILE A 174 8.55 -14.27 3.29
C ILE A 174 7.99 -13.38 2.16
N SER A 175 8.15 -13.83 0.92
CA SER A 175 7.55 -13.18 -0.26
C SER A 175 6.94 -14.24 -1.19
N LYS A 176 6.27 -13.80 -2.28
CA LYS A 176 5.66 -14.71 -3.28
C LYS A 176 6.58 -15.85 -3.75
N GLY A 177 7.89 -15.64 -3.81
CA GLY A 177 8.84 -16.67 -4.24
C GLY A 177 9.07 -17.79 -3.21
N ASN A 178 8.69 -17.59 -1.95
CA ASN A 178 8.75 -18.61 -0.90
C ASN A 178 7.53 -19.52 -0.88
N SER A 179 6.44 -19.20 -1.60
CA SER A 179 5.26 -20.05 -1.66
C SER A 179 5.62 -21.48 -2.04
N GLY A 180 5.17 -22.45 -1.25
CA GLY A 180 5.46 -23.88 -1.35
C GLY A 180 6.73 -24.33 -0.61
N GLY A 181 7.53 -23.39 -0.08
CA GLY A 181 8.74 -23.68 0.69
C GLY A 181 8.46 -24.16 2.12
N PRO A 182 9.31 -25.02 2.69
CA PRO A 182 9.08 -25.58 4.03
C PRO A 182 9.35 -24.56 5.12
N MET A 183 8.59 -24.68 6.20
CA MET A 183 8.85 -24.03 7.47
C MET A 183 9.27 -25.07 8.50
N LEU A 184 10.53 -24.98 8.95
CA LEU A 184 11.14 -25.96 9.84
C LEU A 184 11.08 -25.53 11.30
N ASN A 185 10.85 -26.49 12.20
CA ASN A 185 11.01 -26.31 13.65
C ASN A 185 12.47 -26.46 14.09
N GLY A 186 12.71 -26.30 15.40
CA GLY A 186 14.02 -26.53 16.03
C GLY A 186 14.57 -27.95 15.97
N ASN A 187 13.86 -28.94 15.43
CA ASN A 187 14.40 -30.29 15.15
C ASN A 187 14.76 -30.47 13.66
N GLY A 188 14.44 -29.48 12.82
CA GLY A 188 14.56 -29.54 11.37
C GLY A 188 13.49 -30.40 10.72
N GLU A 189 12.32 -30.49 11.36
CA GLU A 189 11.11 -31.11 10.83
C GLU A 189 10.21 -30.04 10.25
N VAL A 190 9.54 -30.35 9.13
CA VAL A 190 8.57 -29.46 8.51
C VAL A 190 7.33 -29.38 9.39
N ILE A 191 6.96 -28.18 9.78
CA ILE A 191 5.72 -27.89 10.53
C ILE A 191 4.72 -27.08 9.69
N GLY A 192 5.13 -26.50 8.57
CA GLY A 192 4.22 -25.85 7.64
C GLY A 192 4.81 -25.63 6.26
N ILE A 193 3.95 -25.24 5.32
CA ILE A 193 4.27 -24.93 3.93
C ILE A 193 3.90 -23.47 3.67
N SER A 194 4.90 -22.61 3.44
CA SER A 194 4.71 -21.17 3.24
C SER A 194 3.73 -20.89 2.11
N THR A 195 2.76 -19.98 2.28
CA THR A 195 1.76 -19.67 1.23
C THR A 195 1.54 -18.16 1.08
N VAL A 196 0.86 -17.53 2.02
CA VAL A 196 0.41 -16.13 1.94
C VAL A 196 1.20 -15.28 2.93
N VAL A 197 1.36 -14.00 2.63
CA VAL A 197 1.92 -12.99 3.54
C VAL A 197 1.02 -11.77 3.54
N ASP A 198 0.83 -11.16 4.70
CA ASP A 198 0.19 -9.85 4.85
C ASP A 198 1.18 -8.82 5.46
N ASP A 199 0.71 -7.60 5.72
CA ASP A 199 1.55 -6.52 6.25
C ASP A 199 2.18 -6.83 7.62
N SER A 200 1.66 -7.82 8.36
CA SER A 200 2.01 -8.10 9.76
C SER A 200 2.61 -9.49 9.96
N TYR A 201 2.17 -10.48 9.18
CA TYR A 201 2.54 -11.88 9.39
C TYR A 201 2.66 -12.68 8.09
N SER A 202 3.37 -13.79 8.21
CA SER A 202 3.53 -14.80 7.17
C SER A 202 2.77 -16.06 7.56
N TYR A 203 2.04 -16.62 6.61
CA TYR A 203 1.18 -17.78 6.81
C TYR A 203 1.74 -19.01 6.12
N ALA A 204 1.54 -20.15 6.76
CA ALA A 204 1.86 -21.44 6.19
C ALA A 204 0.73 -22.43 6.39
N VAL A 205 0.45 -23.23 5.36
CA VAL A 205 -0.44 -24.39 5.45
C VAL A 205 0.17 -25.36 6.44
N ARG A 206 -0.64 -25.87 7.37
CA ARG A 206 -0.18 -26.80 8.41
C ARG A 206 0.31 -28.11 7.81
N VAL A 207 1.37 -28.68 8.36
CA VAL A 207 1.93 -29.95 7.84
C VAL A 207 0.97 -31.13 8.04
N ASP A 208 0.10 -31.07 9.04
CA ASP A 208 -0.90 -32.13 9.28
C ASP A 208 -1.91 -32.21 8.12
N THR A 209 -2.23 -31.09 7.47
CA THR A 209 -3.02 -31.05 6.23
C THR A 209 -2.32 -31.80 5.10
N LEU A 210 -1.01 -31.57 4.92
CA LEU A 210 -0.21 -32.31 3.94
C LEU A 210 -0.17 -33.82 4.26
N LYS A 211 -0.04 -34.20 5.53
CA LYS A 211 -0.04 -35.62 5.93
C LYS A 211 -1.34 -36.32 5.54
N ASN A 212 -2.48 -35.65 5.74
CA ASN A 212 -3.78 -36.18 5.31
C ASN A 212 -3.84 -36.34 3.79
N LEU A 213 -3.41 -35.33 3.03
CA LEU A 213 -3.36 -35.38 1.57
C LEU A 213 -2.48 -36.53 1.06
N LEU A 214 -1.36 -36.82 1.72
CA LEU A 214 -0.48 -37.93 1.33
C LEU A 214 -1.10 -39.31 1.55
N SER A 215 -2.05 -39.44 2.48
CA SER A 215 -2.79 -40.69 2.67
C SER A 215 -3.74 -41.01 1.51
N GLU A 216 -4.06 -39.99 0.69
CA GLU A 216 -4.94 -40.06 -0.47
C GLU A 216 -4.17 -40.11 -1.82
N SER A 217 -2.83 -40.23 -1.78
CA SER A 217 -1.98 -40.21 -2.98
C SER A 217 -2.36 -41.31 -3.98
N THR A 218 -2.47 -40.93 -5.26
CA THR A 218 -2.86 -41.81 -6.37
C THR A 218 -1.71 -42.09 -7.34
N GLU A 219 -1.97 -42.80 -8.44
CA GLU A 219 -1.06 -42.89 -9.60
C GLU A 219 -0.79 -41.51 -10.20
N VAL A 220 0.36 -41.35 -10.87
CA VAL A 220 0.79 -40.06 -11.42
C VAL A 220 -0.14 -39.63 -12.56
N GLU A 221 -0.85 -38.52 -12.38
CA GLU A 221 -1.61 -37.88 -13.46
C GLU A 221 -0.69 -36.93 -14.25
N PRO A 222 -0.49 -37.14 -15.57
CA PRO A 222 0.35 -36.25 -16.37
C PRO A 222 -0.17 -34.80 -16.36
N LEU A 223 0.72 -33.81 -16.27
CA LEU A 223 0.36 -32.39 -16.19
C LEU A 223 -0.63 -31.94 -17.28
N ALA A 224 -0.44 -32.41 -18.51
CA ALA A 224 -1.30 -32.06 -19.63
C ALA A 224 -2.75 -32.60 -19.49
N ALA A 225 -2.95 -33.69 -18.74
CA ALA A 225 -4.28 -34.19 -18.39
C ALA A 225 -4.85 -33.42 -17.20
N TRP A 226 -4.06 -33.21 -16.16
CA TRP A 226 -4.44 -32.47 -14.96
C TRP A 226 -4.95 -31.05 -15.27
N TYR A 227 -4.25 -30.31 -16.14
CA TYR A 227 -4.68 -28.97 -16.59
C TYR A 227 -5.99 -28.94 -17.40
N LYS A 228 -6.48 -30.09 -17.87
CA LYS A 228 -7.77 -30.15 -18.59
C LYS A 228 -8.96 -30.29 -17.65
N GLN A 229 -8.75 -30.64 -16.39
CA GLN A 229 -9.82 -30.77 -15.41
C GLN A 229 -10.54 -29.44 -15.23
N LYS A 230 -11.88 -29.47 -15.24
CA LYS A 230 -12.71 -28.25 -15.15
C LYS A 230 -12.38 -27.41 -13.92
N ARG A 231 -12.20 -28.06 -12.76
CA ARG A 231 -11.92 -27.42 -11.48
C ARG A 231 -10.54 -26.76 -11.45
N ILE A 232 -9.52 -27.40 -12.01
CA ILE A 232 -8.17 -26.82 -12.14
C ILE A 232 -8.16 -25.61 -13.08
N ARG A 233 -8.93 -25.67 -14.18
CA ARG A 233 -9.09 -24.52 -15.07
C ARG A 233 -9.81 -23.36 -14.40
N ALA A 234 -10.85 -23.64 -13.61
CA ALA A 234 -11.56 -22.64 -12.83
C ALA A 234 -10.62 -21.96 -11.83
N TYR A 235 -9.91 -22.76 -11.01
CA TYR A 235 -8.90 -22.27 -10.08
C TYR A 235 -7.84 -21.37 -10.76
N SER A 236 -7.29 -21.80 -11.91
CA SER A 236 -6.30 -21.03 -12.67
C SER A 236 -6.81 -19.64 -13.08
N TYR A 237 -8.08 -19.53 -13.44
CA TYR A 237 -8.70 -18.24 -13.73
C TYR A 237 -8.92 -17.40 -12.46
N GLN A 238 -9.32 -18.01 -11.34
CA GLN A 238 -9.43 -17.31 -10.06
C GLN A 238 -8.10 -16.68 -9.65
N GLU A 239 -7.01 -17.46 -9.66
CA GLU A 239 -5.65 -16.96 -9.33
C GLU A 239 -5.22 -15.79 -10.21
N ARG A 240 -5.52 -15.86 -11.52
CA ARG A 240 -5.25 -14.74 -12.44
C ARG A 240 -6.10 -13.51 -12.10
N GLY A 241 -7.34 -13.72 -11.66
CA GLY A 241 -8.21 -12.68 -11.15
C GLY A 241 -7.66 -12.02 -9.89
N GLU A 242 -7.17 -12.80 -8.94
CA GLU A 242 -6.55 -12.32 -7.69
C GLU A 242 -5.28 -11.51 -7.96
N ASP A 243 -4.41 -11.97 -8.86
CA ASP A 243 -3.24 -11.20 -9.32
C ASP A 243 -3.66 -9.82 -9.85
N LYS A 244 -4.67 -9.76 -10.73
CA LYS A 244 -5.20 -8.50 -11.28
C LYS A 244 -5.87 -7.63 -10.22
N TYR A 245 -6.56 -8.23 -9.26
CA TYR A 245 -7.18 -7.52 -8.14
C TYR A 245 -6.11 -6.85 -7.26
N ASN A 246 -5.00 -7.54 -6.98
CA ASN A 246 -3.86 -6.98 -6.27
C ASN A 246 -3.23 -5.80 -7.02
N ASP A 247 -3.24 -5.84 -8.36
CA ASP A 247 -2.86 -4.72 -9.23
C ASP A 247 -3.95 -3.62 -9.37
N ARG A 248 -5.06 -3.74 -8.61
CA ARG A 248 -6.24 -2.84 -8.61
C ARG A 248 -6.97 -2.78 -9.95
N GLN A 249 -6.83 -3.81 -10.78
CA GLN A 249 -7.54 -3.96 -12.05
C GLN A 249 -8.89 -4.68 -11.82
N TYR A 250 -9.75 -4.10 -10.98
CA TYR A 250 -10.99 -4.74 -10.50
C TYR A 250 -11.86 -5.34 -11.61
N ARG A 251 -12.07 -4.59 -12.71
CA ARG A 251 -12.87 -5.07 -13.86
C ARG A 251 -12.25 -6.30 -14.51
N ALA A 252 -10.95 -6.25 -14.79
CA ALA A 252 -10.23 -7.35 -15.43
C ALA A 252 -10.12 -8.58 -14.52
N ALA A 253 -10.14 -8.38 -13.20
CA ALA A 253 -10.20 -9.44 -12.20
C ALA A 253 -11.57 -10.14 -12.19
N ILE A 254 -12.67 -9.35 -12.20
CA ILE A 254 -14.04 -9.88 -12.29
C ILE A 254 -14.23 -10.68 -13.59
N GLU A 255 -13.72 -10.20 -14.72
CA GLU A 255 -13.77 -10.91 -16.02
C GLU A 255 -13.06 -12.28 -15.99
N ASP A 256 -12.05 -12.44 -15.14
CA ASP A 256 -11.40 -13.74 -14.95
C ASP A 256 -12.23 -14.68 -14.08
N LEU A 257 -12.89 -14.14 -13.06
CA LEU A 257 -13.78 -14.92 -12.21
C LEU A 257 -15.06 -15.35 -12.94
N ASP A 258 -15.54 -14.54 -13.90
CA ASP A 258 -16.59 -14.95 -14.82
C ASP A 258 -16.18 -16.22 -15.60
N LYS A 259 -14.94 -16.24 -16.11
CA LYS A 259 -14.38 -17.43 -16.78
C LYS A 259 -14.18 -18.59 -15.82
N SER A 260 -13.77 -18.33 -14.58
CA SER A 260 -13.63 -19.37 -13.56
C SER A 260 -14.96 -20.10 -13.34
N ILE A 261 -16.04 -19.35 -13.14
CA ILE A 261 -17.40 -19.87 -12.95
C ILE A 261 -17.92 -20.55 -14.22
N GLU A 262 -17.60 -20.04 -15.42
CA GLU A 262 -17.93 -20.69 -16.69
C GLU A 262 -17.26 -22.08 -16.81
N MET A 263 -16.00 -22.20 -16.35
CA MET A 263 -15.29 -23.48 -16.38
C MET A 263 -15.88 -24.48 -15.40
N ASP A 264 -16.22 -24.04 -14.18
CA ASP A 264 -16.86 -24.89 -13.18
C ASP A 264 -17.87 -24.13 -12.33
N ALA A 265 -19.15 -24.24 -12.69
CA ALA A 265 -20.25 -23.56 -11.99
C ALA A 265 -20.50 -24.07 -10.56
N GLU A 266 -19.91 -25.20 -10.17
CA GLU A 266 -19.96 -25.75 -8.80
C GLU A 266 -18.77 -25.29 -7.96
N TYR A 267 -17.94 -24.35 -8.46
CA TYR A 267 -16.80 -23.83 -7.74
C TYR A 267 -17.18 -22.65 -6.85
N THR A 268 -17.61 -22.96 -5.63
CA THR A 268 -18.07 -22.01 -4.61
C THR A 268 -17.09 -20.85 -4.38
N GLN A 269 -15.78 -21.14 -4.27
CA GLN A 269 -14.77 -20.11 -4.01
C GLN A 269 -14.70 -19.04 -5.11
N ALA A 270 -14.97 -19.39 -6.37
CA ALA A 270 -14.97 -18.42 -7.46
C ALA A 270 -16.11 -17.39 -7.33
N TYR A 271 -17.29 -17.81 -6.85
CA TYR A 271 -18.37 -16.89 -6.52
C TYR A 271 -18.02 -16.00 -5.33
N ALA A 272 -17.48 -16.59 -4.25
CA ALA A 272 -17.06 -15.82 -3.08
C ALA A 272 -15.99 -14.77 -3.43
N ALA A 273 -14.99 -15.14 -4.24
CA ALA A 273 -13.97 -14.25 -4.75
C ALA A 273 -14.57 -13.13 -5.63
N ARG A 274 -15.53 -13.46 -6.51
CA ARG A 274 -16.16 -12.45 -7.39
C ARG A 274 -17.02 -11.48 -6.60
N GLY A 275 -17.69 -11.99 -5.55
CA GLY A 275 -18.43 -11.18 -4.60
C GLY A 275 -17.52 -10.21 -3.85
N TYR A 276 -16.43 -10.72 -3.28
CA TYR A 276 -15.42 -9.92 -2.58
C TYR A 276 -14.87 -8.80 -3.47
N MET A 277 -14.39 -9.15 -4.67
CA MET A 277 -13.79 -8.18 -5.60
C MET A 277 -14.81 -7.16 -6.12
N SER A 278 -16.06 -7.58 -6.31
CA SER A 278 -17.15 -6.67 -6.69
C SER A 278 -17.47 -5.68 -5.58
N SER A 279 -17.58 -6.11 -4.31
CA SER A 279 -17.81 -5.20 -3.18
C SER A 279 -16.71 -4.14 -3.08
N HIS A 280 -15.45 -4.59 -3.15
CA HIS A 280 -14.28 -3.71 -3.10
C HIS A 280 -14.21 -2.75 -4.29
N TYR A 281 -14.67 -3.18 -5.47
CA TYR A 281 -14.78 -2.28 -6.61
C TYR A 281 -15.84 -1.21 -6.37
N GLY A 282 -16.99 -1.59 -5.80
CA GLY A 282 -18.02 -0.65 -5.34
C GLY A 282 -17.46 0.38 -4.37
N GLU A 283 -16.73 -0.04 -3.34
CA GLU A 283 -16.09 0.85 -2.37
C GLU A 283 -15.07 1.80 -3.01
N ALA A 284 -14.24 1.29 -3.92
CA ALA A 284 -13.30 2.10 -4.67
C ALA A 284 -14.01 3.19 -5.49
N ILE A 285 -15.12 2.84 -6.16
CA ILE A 285 -15.95 3.78 -6.91
C ILE A 285 -16.53 4.87 -6.00
N VAL A 286 -17.05 4.51 -4.83
CA VAL A 286 -17.56 5.46 -3.83
C VAL A 286 -16.46 6.44 -3.41
N LYS A 287 -15.27 5.92 -3.12
CA LYS A 287 -14.11 6.73 -2.71
C LYS A 287 -13.71 7.78 -3.76
N TYR A 288 -13.88 7.46 -5.06
CA TYR A 288 -13.54 8.37 -6.16
C TYR A 288 -14.74 9.16 -6.73
N GLY A 289 -15.89 9.15 -6.06
CA GLY A 289 -17.00 10.07 -6.35
C GLY A 289 -17.91 9.68 -7.52
N ALA A 290 -17.79 8.47 -8.07
CA ALA A 290 -18.67 7.96 -9.13
C ALA A 290 -19.88 7.16 -8.56
N ILE A 291 -20.58 7.80 -7.62
CA ILE A 291 -21.58 7.21 -6.71
C ILE A 291 -22.63 6.35 -7.43
N ALA A 292 -23.15 6.80 -8.58
CA ALA A 292 -24.22 6.10 -9.31
C ALA A 292 -23.86 4.67 -9.77
N HIS A 293 -22.58 4.33 -9.86
CA HIS A 293 -22.13 3.01 -10.31
C HIS A 293 -21.77 2.05 -9.16
N ALA A 294 -21.67 2.51 -7.92
CA ALA A 294 -21.25 1.65 -6.80
C ALA A 294 -22.33 0.63 -6.41
N GLN A 295 -23.60 1.05 -6.47
CA GLN A 295 -24.75 0.25 -6.10
C GLN A 295 -24.81 -1.09 -6.86
N GLN A 296 -24.56 -1.07 -8.17
CA GLN A 296 -24.62 -2.29 -9.00
C GLN A 296 -23.58 -3.33 -8.55
N HIS A 297 -22.43 -2.88 -8.04
CA HIS A 297 -21.36 -3.78 -7.60
C HIS A 297 -21.64 -4.40 -6.24
N TYR A 298 -22.26 -3.66 -5.31
CA TYR A 298 -22.75 -4.24 -4.06
C TYR A 298 -23.86 -5.27 -4.31
N LEU A 299 -24.80 -4.97 -5.21
CA LEU A 299 -25.87 -5.92 -5.58
C LEU A 299 -25.32 -7.16 -6.26
N ALA A 300 -24.33 -7.01 -7.16
CA ALA A 300 -23.63 -8.13 -7.77
C ALA A 300 -22.90 -8.97 -6.72
N ALA A 301 -22.22 -8.33 -5.77
CA ALA A 301 -21.53 -9.02 -4.70
C ALA A 301 -22.46 -9.81 -3.78
N ILE A 302 -23.60 -9.22 -3.38
CA ILE A 302 -24.63 -9.90 -2.60
C ILE A 302 -25.19 -11.12 -3.36
N LYS A 303 -25.40 -10.98 -4.67
CA LYS A 303 -25.87 -12.08 -5.52
C LYS A 303 -24.86 -13.22 -5.55
N ASP A 304 -23.57 -12.91 -5.72
CA ASP A 304 -22.51 -13.90 -5.77
C ASP A 304 -22.35 -14.66 -4.46
N TYR A 305 -22.30 -13.97 -3.31
CA TYR A 305 -22.28 -14.66 -2.03
C TYR A 305 -23.55 -15.46 -1.76
N THR A 306 -24.71 -15.00 -2.26
CA THR A 306 -25.96 -15.77 -2.15
C THR A 306 -25.88 -17.07 -2.96
N GLU A 307 -25.22 -17.06 -4.11
CA GLU A 307 -24.97 -18.28 -4.87
C GLU A 307 -23.95 -19.19 -4.19
N ALA A 308 -22.87 -18.62 -3.65
CA ALA A 308 -21.88 -19.36 -2.88
C ALA A 308 -22.52 -20.08 -1.67
N ILE A 309 -23.42 -19.42 -0.94
CA ILE A 309 -24.18 -20.01 0.19
C ILE A 309 -25.12 -21.13 -0.27
N LYS A 310 -25.69 -21.07 -1.48
CA LYS A 310 -26.50 -22.17 -2.00
C LYS A 310 -25.66 -23.41 -2.31
N LEU A 311 -24.45 -23.21 -2.82
CA LEU A 311 -23.52 -24.28 -3.15
C LEU A 311 -22.89 -24.88 -1.89
N ASP A 312 -22.59 -24.03 -0.89
CA ASP A 312 -22.08 -24.43 0.41
C ASP A 312 -22.73 -23.60 1.53
N ALA A 313 -23.78 -24.16 2.11
CA ALA A 313 -24.54 -23.54 3.19
C ALA A 313 -23.84 -23.64 4.57
N ASN A 314 -22.75 -24.40 4.68
CA ASN A 314 -22.03 -24.61 5.94
C ASN A 314 -20.77 -23.73 6.06
N SER A 315 -20.44 -22.96 5.02
CA SER A 315 -19.33 -22.00 5.06
C SER A 315 -19.75 -20.72 5.78
N ASP A 316 -19.23 -20.51 6.98
CA ASP A 316 -19.38 -19.26 7.72
C ASP A 316 -18.75 -18.07 6.96
N GLU A 317 -17.64 -18.30 6.24
CA GLU A 317 -16.96 -17.29 5.42
C GLU A 317 -17.87 -16.68 4.34
N ASN A 318 -18.72 -17.49 3.71
CA ASN A 318 -19.67 -16.99 2.71
C ASN A 318 -20.74 -16.08 3.32
N TYR A 319 -21.27 -16.42 4.50
CA TYR A 319 -22.18 -15.55 5.25
C TYR A 319 -21.47 -14.29 5.72
N ASN A 320 -20.25 -14.42 6.24
CA ASN A 320 -19.42 -13.31 6.68
C ASN A 320 -19.15 -12.32 5.53
N GLY A 321 -18.78 -12.81 4.36
CA GLY A 321 -18.53 -11.98 3.17
C GLY A 321 -19.78 -11.25 2.68
N ARG A 322 -20.94 -11.93 2.68
CA ARG A 322 -22.23 -11.29 2.35
C ARG A 322 -22.60 -10.23 3.38
N ALA A 323 -22.39 -10.52 4.67
CA ALA A 323 -22.64 -9.59 5.76
C ALA A 323 -21.79 -8.31 5.65
N HIS A 324 -20.49 -8.46 5.37
CA HIS A 324 -19.60 -7.33 5.10
C HIS A 324 -20.11 -6.48 3.94
N THR A 325 -20.50 -7.13 2.84
CA THR A 325 -21.05 -6.44 1.65
C THR A 325 -22.31 -5.65 2.00
N TYR A 326 -23.24 -6.24 2.76
CA TYR A 326 -24.44 -5.54 3.23
C TYR A 326 -24.09 -4.34 4.13
N ALA A 327 -23.14 -4.47 5.04
CA ALA A 327 -22.74 -3.37 5.91
C ALA A 327 -22.12 -2.20 5.12
N HIS A 328 -21.24 -2.46 4.15
CA HIS A 328 -20.70 -1.43 3.27
C HIS A 328 -21.78 -0.77 2.41
N TYR A 329 -22.72 -1.56 1.89
CA TYR A 329 -23.83 -1.04 1.11
C TYR A 329 -24.77 -0.18 1.96
N GLY A 330 -25.04 -0.58 3.20
CA GLY A 330 -25.79 0.23 4.17
C GLY A 330 -25.09 1.56 4.49
N GLU A 331 -23.76 1.56 4.59
CA GLU A 331 -22.96 2.78 4.78
C GLU A 331 -23.07 3.72 3.57
N TYR A 332 -23.00 3.16 2.36
CA TYR A 332 -23.22 3.88 1.12
C TYR A 332 -24.60 4.55 1.09
N GLU A 333 -25.68 3.80 1.36
CA GLU A 333 -27.05 4.33 1.39
C GLU A 333 -27.21 5.41 2.47
N ALA A 334 -26.62 5.21 3.65
CA ALA A 334 -26.65 6.19 4.73
C ALA A 334 -25.94 7.50 4.34
N LYS A 335 -24.87 7.43 3.54
CA LYS A 335 -24.16 8.60 3.00
C LYS A 335 -25.00 9.35 1.95
N GLN A 336 -25.84 8.65 1.20
CA GLN A 336 -26.80 9.26 0.26
C GLN A 336 -28.04 9.85 0.95
N GLY A 337 -28.23 9.58 2.25
CA GLY A 337 -29.43 9.99 2.99
C GLY A 337 -30.59 9.00 2.85
N ASN A 338 -30.39 7.85 2.22
CA ASN A 338 -31.39 6.79 2.05
C ASN A 338 -31.47 5.94 3.33
N THR A 339 -31.95 6.54 4.42
CA THR A 339 -31.80 5.95 5.76
C THR A 339 -32.61 4.66 5.96
N MET A 340 -33.73 4.49 5.26
CA MET A 340 -34.53 3.26 5.34
C MET A 340 -33.81 2.07 4.68
N GLU A 341 -33.21 2.29 3.51
CA GLU A 341 -32.46 1.23 2.81
C GLU A 341 -31.17 0.90 3.57
N ALA A 342 -30.51 1.91 4.14
CA ALA A 342 -29.37 1.70 5.04
C ALA A 342 -29.73 0.81 6.25
N GLU A 343 -30.85 1.08 6.93
CA GLU A 343 -31.33 0.27 8.06
C GLU A 343 -31.57 -1.19 7.65
N LYS A 344 -32.21 -1.41 6.49
CA LYS A 344 -32.45 -2.75 5.93
C LYS A 344 -31.14 -3.51 5.69
N HIS A 345 -30.14 -2.87 5.10
CA HIS A 345 -28.85 -3.52 4.85
C HIS A 345 -28.07 -3.80 6.14
N TYR A 346 -28.09 -2.90 7.12
CA TYR A 346 -27.46 -3.19 8.41
C TYR A 346 -28.12 -4.34 9.15
N LEU A 347 -29.44 -4.47 9.08
CA LEU A 347 -30.16 -5.61 9.66
C LEU A 347 -29.76 -6.92 8.95
N ALA A 348 -29.75 -6.93 7.62
CA ALA A 348 -29.31 -8.09 6.83
C ALA A 348 -27.86 -8.50 7.15
N ALA A 349 -26.95 -7.53 7.30
CA ALA A 349 -25.58 -7.80 7.72
C ALA A 349 -25.52 -8.45 9.11
N ILE A 350 -26.28 -7.93 10.08
CA ILE A 350 -26.32 -8.49 11.44
C ILE A 350 -26.87 -9.92 11.46
N ASP A 351 -27.86 -10.21 10.63
CA ASP A 351 -28.45 -11.54 10.50
C ASP A 351 -27.45 -12.53 9.88
N ASP A 352 -26.78 -12.17 8.79
CA ASP A 352 -25.78 -13.02 8.15
C ASP A 352 -24.57 -13.28 9.06
N TYR A 353 -24.04 -12.27 9.75
CA TYR A 353 -23.00 -12.53 10.75
C TYR A 353 -23.50 -13.41 11.90
N THR A 354 -24.78 -13.31 12.26
CA THR A 354 -25.34 -14.17 13.30
C THR A 354 -25.41 -15.62 12.84
N GLU A 355 -25.66 -15.86 11.55
CA GLU A 355 -25.57 -17.20 10.96
C GLU A 355 -24.12 -17.69 10.89
N ALA A 356 -23.18 -16.85 10.45
CA ALA A 356 -21.76 -17.18 10.45
C ALA A 356 -21.27 -17.61 11.85
N ILE A 357 -21.69 -16.90 12.91
CA ILE A 357 -21.36 -17.27 14.31
C ILE A 357 -21.97 -18.62 14.74
N LYS A 358 -23.11 -19.04 14.17
CA LYS A 358 -23.69 -20.34 14.48
C LYS A 358 -22.89 -21.47 13.81
N LEU A 359 -22.39 -21.21 12.60
CA LEU A 359 -21.60 -22.16 11.83
C LEU A 359 -20.19 -22.31 12.42
N ASP A 360 -19.53 -21.19 12.74
CA ASP A 360 -18.28 -21.15 13.49
C ASP A 360 -18.34 -20.12 14.62
N SER A 361 -18.49 -20.63 15.85
CA SER A 361 -18.56 -19.81 17.07
C SER A 361 -17.20 -19.44 17.68
N GLU A 362 -16.12 -19.99 17.12
CA GLU A 362 -14.75 -19.76 17.54
C GLU A 362 -14.00 -18.83 16.57
N ASP A 363 -14.53 -18.57 15.38
CA ASP A 363 -14.04 -17.50 14.51
C ASP A 363 -14.36 -16.11 15.07
N SER A 364 -13.31 -15.40 15.49
CA SER A 364 -13.42 -14.05 16.04
C SER A 364 -13.94 -13.03 15.01
N ARG A 365 -13.64 -13.21 13.71
CA ARG A 365 -14.00 -12.29 12.61
C ARG A 365 -15.51 -12.12 12.50
N ASN A 366 -16.26 -13.19 12.75
CA ASN A 366 -17.72 -13.19 12.71
C ASN A 366 -18.31 -12.26 13.80
N TYR A 367 -17.71 -12.25 14.99
CA TYR A 367 -18.09 -11.31 16.05
C TYR A 367 -17.62 -9.89 15.74
N SER A 368 -16.37 -9.71 15.30
CA SER A 368 -15.83 -8.39 14.95
C SER A 368 -16.66 -7.70 13.86
N GLY A 369 -17.01 -8.42 12.80
CA GLY A 369 -17.86 -7.94 11.71
C GLY A 369 -19.27 -7.58 12.19
N ARG A 370 -19.90 -8.43 13.01
CA ARG A 370 -21.22 -8.10 13.58
C ARG A 370 -21.17 -6.88 14.50
N GLY A 371 -20.10 -6.75 15.28
CA GLY A 371 -19.83 -5.59 16.11
C GLY A 371 -19.72 -4.32 15.28
N TRP A 372 -19.02 -4.40 14.15
CA TRP A 372 -18.85 -3.31 13.20
C TRP A 372 -20.18 -2.89 12.57
N ALA A 373 -20.95 -3.83 12.02
CA ALA A 373 -22.28 -3.55 11.44
C ALA A 373 -23.24 -2.91 12.48
N LYS A 374 -23.23 -3.40 13.72
CA LYS A 374 -24.00 -2.79 14.83
C LYS A 374 -23.52 -1.39 15.15
N SER A 375 -22.22 -1.11 15.09
CA SER A 375 -21.70 0.24 15.33
C SER A 375 -22.20 1.24 14.29
N LEU A 376 -22.15 0.88 13.00
CA LEU A 376 -22.66 1.70 11.89
C LEU A 376 -24.17 1.92 12.03
N PHE A 377 -24.91 0.88 12.38
CA PHE A 377 -26.34 1.01 12.64
C PHE A 377 -26.61 1.91 13.86
N GLY A 378 -25.77 1.85 14.89
CA GLY A 378 -25.79 2.76 16.02
C GLY A 378 -25.64 4.21 15.60
N GLU A 379 -24.67 4.52 14.74
CA GLU A 379 -24.45 5.87 14.21
C GLU A 379 -25.63 6.38 13.38
N LEU A 380 -26.20 5.53 12.52
CA LEU A 380 -27.43 5.85 11.78
C LEU A 380 -28.58 6.21 12.74
N ASN A 381 -28.78 5.39 13.79
CA ASN A 381 -29.80 5.66 14.81
C ASN A 381 -29.54 6.97 15.57
N VAL A 382 -28.28 7.38 15.79
CA VAL A 382 -27.96 8.70 16.37
C VAL A 382 -28.37 9.83 15.43
N LYS A 383 -28.12 9.69 14.12
CA LYS A 383 -28.52 10.69 13.10
C LYS A 383 -30.04 10.84 13.02
N GLN A 384 -30.78 9.75 13.19
CA GLN A 384 -32.25 9.72 13.26
C GLN A 384 -32.81 10.12 14.64
N GLU A 385 -31.93 10.48 15.59
CA GLU A 385 -32.30 10.80 16.98
C GLU A 385 -32.99 9.66 17.76
N ALA A 386 -32.90 8.43 17.24
CA ALA A 386 -33.38 7.21 17.87
C ALA A 386 -32.39 6.71 18.96
N PHE A 387 -32.12 7.54 19.97
CA PHE A 387 -31.05 7.29 20.95
C PHE A 387 -31.20 5.98 21.75
N GLY A 388 -32.43 5.51 21.96
CA GLY A 388 -32.70 4.21 22.59
C GLY A 388 -32.20 3.05 21.73
N LYS A 389 -32.47 3.08 20.43
CA LYS A 389 -31.97 2.11 19.45
C LYS A 389 -30.45 2.20 19.34
N ALA A 390 -29.89 3.42 19.21
CA ALA A 390 -28.44 3.63 19.14
C ALA A 390 -27.70 3.04 20.34
N ARG A 391 -28.20 3.29 21.56
CA ARG A 391 -27.66 2.70 22.80
C ARG A 391 -27.64 1.17 22.74
N LYS A 392 -28.74 0.55 22.29
CA LYS A 392 -28.84 -0.91 22.18
C LYS A 392 -27.77 -1.46 21.22
N GLN A 393 -27.58 -0.80 20.08
CA GLN A 393 -26.58 -1.22 19.09
C GLN A 393 -25.14 -1.07 19.60
N TYR A 394 -24.77 0.07 20.19
CA TYR A 394 -23.41 0.26 20.72
C TYR A 394 -23.07 -0.74 21.84
N LEU A 395 -24.01 -1.03 22.75
CA LEU A 395 -23.79 -2.04 23.79
C LEU A 395 -23.64 -3.45 23.20
N ALA A 396 -24.43 -3.79 22.19
CA ALA A 396 -24.33 -5.07 21.50
C ALA A 396 -23.01 -5.19 20.71
N ALA A 397 -22.55 -4.12 20.07
CA ALA A 397 -21.26 -4.07 19.40
C ALA A 397 -20.09 -4.25 20.37
N ILE A 398 -20.09 -3.55 21.50
CA ILE A 398 -19.06 -3.71 22.55
C ILE A 398 -19.02 -5.17 23.05
N LYS A 399 -20.18 -5.82 23.18
CA LYS A 399 -20.27 -7.23 23.59
C LYS A 399 -19.63 -8.16 22.54
N ASP A 400 -19.91 -7.94 21.26
CA ASP A 400 -19.34 -8.74 20.18
C ASP A 400 -17.81 -8.61 20.13
N TYR A 401 -17.25 -7.38 20.15
CA TYR A 401 -15.79 -7.20 20.22
C TYR A 401 -15.17 -7.78 21.49
N THR A 402 -15.89 -7.79 22.61
CA THR A 402 -15.42 -8.44 23.84
C THR A 402 -15.35 -9.95 23.69
N ARG A 403 -16.25 -10.56 22.92
CA ARG A 403 -16.14 -11.99 22.56
C ARG A 403 -15.00 -12.22 21.57
N GLY A 404 -14.82 -11.36 20.57
CA GLY A 404 -13.68 -11.39 19.67
C GLY A 404 -12.34 -11.38 20.42
N ILE A 405 -12.15 -10.46 21.37
CA ILE A 405 -10.96 -10.40 22.24
C ILE A 405 -10.79 -11.68 23.08
N LYS A 406 -11.88 -12.32 23.50
CA LYS A 406 -11.78 -13.57 24.27
C LYS A 406 -11.28 -14.73 23.40
N LEU A 407 -11.68 -14.75 22.13
CA LEU A 407 -11.27 -15.75 21.15
C LEU A 407 -9.82 -15.51 20.70
N GLU A 408 -9.50 -14.26 20.38
CA GLU A 408 -8.18 -13.84 19.91
C GLU A 408 -7.66 -12.62 20.71
N PRO A 409 -7.08 -12.84 21.91
CA PRO A 409 -6.60 -11.75 22.78
C PRO A 409 -5.43 -10.94 22.22
N GLU A 410 -4.79 -11.44 21.18
CA GLU A 410 -3.62 -10.82 20.54
C GLU A 410 -4.00 -10.05 19.28
N ASP A 411 -5.25 -10.17 18.81
CA ASP A 411 -5.75 -9.37 17.70
C ASP A 411 -6.08 -7.95 18.16
N TYR A 412 -5.22 -7.01 17.77
CA TYR A 412 -5.38 -5.59 18.09
C TYR A 412 -6.64 -4.97 17.44
N ILE A 413 -7.17 -5.55 16.36
CA ILE A 413 -8.32 -5.00 15.62
C ILE A 413 -9.53 -4.92 16.54
N ASN A 414 -9.82 -5.99 17.28
CA ASN A 414 -10.94 -6.02 18.21
C ASN A 414 -10.81 -4.97 19.34
N TYR A 415 -9.60 -4.72 19.84
CA TYR A 415 -9.37 -3.64 20.82
C TYR A 415 -9.59 -2.26 20.20
N LYS A 416 -8.98 -2.01 19.04
CA LYS A 416 -9.13 -0.76 18.29
C LYS A 416 -10.60 -0.44 18.02
N ASP A 417 -11.36 -1.39 17.47
CA ASP A 417 -12.74 -1.17 17.09
C ASP A 417 -13.67 -1.08 18.31
N ARG A 418 -13.43 -1.85 19.37
CA ARG A 418 -14.16 -1.68 20.64
C ARG A 418 -13.89 -0.31 21.26
N GLY A 419 -12.65 0.17 21.19
CA GLY A 419 -12.27 1.52 21.61
C GLY A 419 -13.02 2.59 20.84
N TRP A 420 -13.10 2.47 19.51
CA TRP A 420 -13.88 3.37 18.66
C TRP A 420 -15.37 3.38 19.05
N VAL A 421 -15.99 2.22 19.22
CA VAL A 421 -17.41 2.14 19.62
C VAL A 421 -17.64 2.71 21.01
N LYS A 422 -16.73 2.49 21.97
CA LYS A 422 -16.81 3.12 23.29
C LYS A 422 -16.75 4.64 23.19
N TYR A 423 -15.87 5.18 22.34
CA TYR A 423 -15.82 6.63 22.07
C TYR A 423 -17.16 7.14 21.48
N LEU A 424 -17.71 6.48 20.46
CA LEU A 424 -19.01 6.82 19.88
C LEU A 424 -20.14 6.78 20.93
N PHE A 425 -20.10 5.79 21.81
CA PHE A 425 -21.08 5.67 22.87
C PHE A 425 -20.92 6.77 23.92
N GLY A 426 -19.68 7.15 24.26
CA GLY A 426 -19.38 8.33 25.08
C GLY A 426 -19.98 9.60 24.49
N LYS A 427 -19.82 9.83 23.17
CA LYS A 427 -20.44 10.98 22.48
C LYS A 427 -21.96 11.00 22.59
N LEU A 428 -22.59 9.83 22.44
CA LEU A 428 -24.04 9.71 22.63
C LEU A 428 -24.44 10.10 24.07
N ARG A 429 -23.64 9.70 25.08
CA ARG A 429 -23.88 10.08 26.48
C ARG A 429 -23.72 11.57 26.72
N THR A 430 -22.70 12.20 26.13
CA THR A 430 -22.55 13.65 26.14
C THR A 430 -23.77 14.34 25.53
N LYS A 431 -24.27 13.89 24.35
CA LYS A 431 -25.48 14.46 23.72
C LYS A 431 -26.74 14.32 24.63
N GLN A 432 -26.77 13.32 25.51
CA GLN A 432 -27.84 13.10 26.48
C GLN A 432 -27.65 13.84 27.82
N GLY A 433 -26.59 14.66 27.98
CA GLY A 433 -26.26 15.33 29.24
C GLY A 433 -25.73 14.40 30.34
N LYS A 434 -25.35 13.15 30.00
CA LYS A 434 -24.86 12.14 30.94
C LYS A 434 -23.34 12.17 31.03
N THR A 435 -22.79 13.26 31.55
CA THR A 435 -21.34 13.56 31.53
C THR A 435 -20.50 12.53 32.27
N ALA A 436 -20.92 12.06 33.45
CA ALA A 436 -20.19 11.03 34.21
C ALA A 436 -20.12 9.68 33.45
N ASP A 437 -21.24 9.27 32.83
CA ASP A 437 -21.25 8.08 31.96
C ASP A 437 -20.31 8.27 30.76
N ALA A 438 -20.34 9.46 30.13
CA ALA A 438 -19.51 9.75 28.97
C ALA A 438 -18.01 9.64 29.29
N GLN A 439 -17.57 10.25 30.39
CA GLN A 439 -16.18 10.19 30.86
C GLN A 439 -15.69 8.75 31.03
N LYS A 440 -16.51 7.88 31.65
CA LYS A 440 -16.19 6.46 31.80
C LYS A 440 -15.94 5.78 30.46
N TYR A 441 -16.74 6.06 29.43
CA TYR A 441 -16.57 5.45 28.11
C TYR A 441 -15.38 6.03 27.34
N TYR A 442 -15.07 7.32 27.48
CA TYR A 442 -13.87 7.90 26.89
C TYR A 442 -12.59 7.31 27.50
N GLN A 443 -12.52 7.18 28.83
CA GLN A 443 -11.40 6.48 29.49
C GLN A 443 -11.29 5.02 29.05
N ALA A 444 -12.42 4.31 28.96
CA ALA A 444 -12.43 2.93 28.49
C ALA A 444 -12.04 2.77 27.01
N ALA A 445 -12.23 3.82 26.19
CA ALA A 445 -11.76 3.87 24.80
C ALA A 445 -10.24 4.06 24.76
N ILE A 446 -9.69 4.96 25.58
CA ILE A 446 -8.24 5.17 25.72
C ILE A 446 -7.55 3.87 26.13
N ALA A 447 -8.05 3.18 27.16
CA ALA A 447 -7.48 1.91 27.62
C ALA A 447 -7.46 0.81 26.53
N ASP A 448 -8.53 0.72 25.72
CA ASP A 448 -8.57 -0.20 24.59
C ASP A 448 -7.53 0.18 23.51
N THR A 449 -7.41 1.47 23.18
CA THR A 449 -6.41 1.93 22.22
C THR A 449 -4.98 1.75 22.70
N GLU A 450 -4.71 1.92 24.00
CA GLU A 450 -3.40 1.63 24.58
C GLU A 450 -3.04 0.15 24.49
N LYS A 451 -4.00 -0.74 24.75
CA LYS A 451 -3.79 -2.17 24.55
C LYS A 451 -3.58 -2.51 23.08
N ALA A 452 -4.32 -1.89 22.17
CA ALA A 452 -4.11 -2.06 20.73
C ALA A 452 -2.70 -1.61 20.30
N LEU A 453 -2.20 -0.47 20.80
CA LEU A 453 -0.84 0.02 20.54
C LEU A 453 0.24 -0.90 21.13
N GLN A 454 -0.01 -1.55 22.27
CA GLN A 454 0.91 -2.55 22.84
C GLN A 454 1.01 -3.82 21.98
N LEU A 455 -0.09 -4.21 21.33
CA LEU A 455 -0.14 -5.39 20.46
C LEU A 455 0.41 -5.10 19.06
N ASN A 456 0.21 -3.89 18.55
CA ASN A 456 0.80 -3.41 17.30
C ASN A 456 0.95 -1.88 17.32
N ALA A 457 2.18 -1.39 17.22
CA ALA A 457 2.53 0.01 17.47
C ALA A 457 2.14 0.99 16.34
N ASP A 458 1.87 0.51 15.12
CA ASP A 458 2.02 1.36 13.93
C ASP A 458 0.73 1.56 13.12
N ARG A 459 -0.34 2.12 13.73
CA ARG A 459 -1.52 2.55 12.95
C ARG A 459 -2.07 3.93 13.34
N ALA A 460 -2.12 4.81 12.32
CA ALA A 460 -2.68 6.15 12.40
C ALA A 460 -4.09 6.19 13.03
N THR A 461 -4.94 5.22 12.72
CA THR A 461 -6.34 5.13 13.23
C THR A 461 -6.42 4.93 14.73
N ILE A 462 -5.45 4.23 15.33
CA ILE A 462 -5.44 3.96 16.78
C ILE A 462 -5.10 5.25 17.52
N TYR A 463 -4.03 5.94 17.10
CA TYR A 463 -3.65 7.25 17.62
C TYR A 463 -4.78 8.28 17.47
N HIS A 464 -5.43 8.33 16.31
CA HIS A 464 -6.60 9.21 16.13
C HIS A 464 -7.74 8.90 17.11
N THR A 465 -8.08 7.63 17.29
CA THR A 465 -9.14 7.21 18.23
C THR A 465 -8.79 7.62 19.67
N ARG A 466 -7.53 7.44 20.08
CA ARG A 466 -7.05 7.87 21.41
C ARG A 466 -7.09 9.39 21.55
N GLY A 467 -6.63 10.12 20.55
CA GLY A 467 -6.63 11.57 20.52
C GLY A 467 -8.04 12.16 20.60
N VAL A 468 -9.02 11.64 19.85
CA VAL A 468 -10.41 12.14 19.95
C VAL A 468 -11.07 11.82 21.29
N ALA A 469 -10.69 10.70 21.94
CA ALA A 469 -11.17 10.37 23.28
C ALA A 469 -10.56 11.30 24.35
N LYS A 470 -9.25 11.58 24.27
CA LYS A 470 -8.56 12.58 25.13
C LYS A 470 -9.13 13.98 24.96
N ALA A 471 -9.32 14.43 23.71
CA ALA A 471 -9.95 15.72 23.43
C ALA A 471 -11.37 15.82 24.01
N ALA A 472 -12.13 14.72 24.02
CA ALA A 472 -13.46 14.68 24.64
C ALA A 472 -13.42 14.73 26.18
N LEU A 473 -12.27 14.43 26.80
CA LEU A 473 -12.00 14.63 28.23
C LEU A 473 -11.42 16.02 28.54
N GLY A 474 -11.16 16.85 27.53
CA GLY A 474 -10.54 18.17 27.68
C GLY A 474 -9.01 18.15 27.68
N GLU A 475 -8.39 17.01 27.41
CA GLU A 475 -6.93 16.83 27.35
C GLU A 475 -6.42 17.19 25.94
N TYR A 476 -6.54 18.47 25.56
CA TYR A 476 -6.28 18.91 24.18
C TYR A 476 -4.81 18.82 23.75
N ASP A 477 -3.85 19.14 24.62
CA ASP A 477 -2.42 19.02 24.29
C ASP A 477 -2.03 17.57 24.01
N SER A 478 -2.36 16.66 24.93
CA SER A 478 -2.16 15.22 24.76
C SER A 478 -2.90 14.64 23.55
N ALA A 479 -4.04 15.23 23.16
CA ALA A 479 -4.76 14.84 21.95
C ALA A 479 -4.04 15.33 20.68
N ILE A 480 -3.46 16.52 20.69
CA ILE A 480 -2.66 17.06 19.57
C ILE A 480 -1.45 16.18 19.30
N GLU A 481 -0.73 15.72 20.33
CA GLU A 481 0.38 14.77 20.18
C GLU A 481 -0.05 13.46 19.50
N ASP A 482 -1.21 12.93 19.88
CA ASP A 482 -1.78 11.75 19.25
C ASP A 482 -2.18 12.02 17.78
N PHE A 483 -2.74 13.19 17.47
CA PHE A 483 -3.05 13.56 16.09
C PHE A 483 -1.78 13.79 15.26
N ASP A 484 -0.74 14.39 15.83
CA ASP A 484 0.57 14.56 15.19
C ASP A 484 1.17 13.19 14.82
N THR A 485 1.13 12.25 15.76
CA THR A 485 1.59 10.88 15.54
C THR A 485 0.74 10.19 14.47
N ALA A 486 -0.59 10.32 14.53
CA ALA A 486 -1.48 9.78 13.50
C ALA A 486 -1.17 10.32 12.09
N ILE A 487 -0.89 11.62 11.97
CA ILE A 487 -0.52 12.29 10.72
C ILE A 487 0.89 11.87 10.26
N ALA A 488 1.81 11.62 11.19
CA ALA A 488 3.14 11.10 10.86
C ALA A 488 3.06 9.69 10.25
N HIS A 489 2.18 8.82 10.77
CA HIS A 489 1.93 7.49 10.19
C HIS A 489 1.13 7.54 8.88
N ASN A 490 0.18 8.47 8.74
CA ASN A 490 -0.58 8.67 7.52
C ASN A 490 -0.74 10.16 7.22
N SER A 491 0.11 10.68 6.34
CA SER A 491 0.17 12.10 6.00
C SER A 491 -1.08 12.63 5.31
N ASP A 492 -1.94 11.75 4.79
CA ASP A 492 -3.20 12.07 4.11
C ASP A 492 -4.42 11.85 5.03
N TYR A 493 -4.21 11.61 6.34
CA TYR A 493 -5.28 11.27 7.26
C TYR A 493 -6.15 12.47 7.62
N THR A 494 -7.15 12.71 6.76
CA THR A 494 -8.04 13.87 6.81
C THR A 494 -8.71 14.05 8.17
N GLU A 495 -9.20 12.97 8.78
CA GLU A 495 -9.88 13.00 10.06
C GLU A 495 -8.95 13.46 11.18
N ALA A 496 -7.65 13.15 11.11
CA ALA A 496 -6.66 13.59 12.09
C ALA A 496 -6.36 15.08 11.97
N TYR A 497 -6.17 15.61 10.75
CA TYR A 497 -6.03 17.06 10.56
C TYR A 497 -7.25 17.81 11.08
N HIS A 498 -8.45 17.36 10.73
CA HIS A 498 -9.68 18.01 11.18
C HIS A 498 -9.84 17.97 12.71
N SER A 499 -9.54 16.83 13.36
CA SER A 499 -9.58 16.73 14.81
C SER A 499 -8.50 17.59 15.49
N ARG A 500 -7.28 17.64 14.95
CA ARG A 500 -6.20 18.49 15.44
C ARG A 500 -6.54 19.98 15.31
N GLY A 501 -7.08 20.39 14.17
CA GLY A 501 -7.54 21.76 13.94
C GLY A 501 -8.61 22.17 14.96
N LYS A 502 -9.55 21.28 15.29
CA LYS A 502 -10.55 21.53 16.35
C LYS A 502 -9.91 21.68 17.73
N ALA A 503 -8.97 20.79 18.10
CA ALA A 503 -8.28 20.88 19.39
C ALA A 503 -7.49 22.20 19.50
N LYS A 504 -6.73 22.57 18.47
CA LYS A 504 -5.99 23.84 18.37
C LYS A 504 -6.91 25.05 18.43
N GLN A 505 -8.07 25.00 17.78
CA GLN A 505 -9.07 26.06 17.85
C GLN A 505 -9.60 26.23 19.28
N THR A 506 -9.83 25.14 20.02
CA THR A 506 -10.23 25.22 21.44
C THR A 506 -9.14 25.76 22.36
N LEU A 507 -7.87 25.63 21.96
CA LEU A 507 -6.71 26.23 22.63
C LEU A 507 -6.36 27.64 22.12
N ASP A 508 -7.26 28.30 21.38
CA ASP A 508 -7.07 29.63 20.79
C ASP A 508 -5.88 29.75 19.79
N GLN A 509 -5.39 28.62 19.26
CA GLN A 509 -4.32 28.57 18.25
C GLN A 509 -4.91 28.70 16.82
N HIS A 510 -5.59 29.80 16.54
CA HIS A 510 -6.41 29.96 15.34
C HIS A 510 -5.64 29.81 14.01
N GLU A 511 -4.44 30.39 13.90
CA GLU A 511 -3.61 30.30 12.69
C GLU A 511 -3.22 28.85 12.39
N ALA A 512 -2.77 28.11 13.42
CA ALA A 512 -2.41 26.71 13.29
C ALA A 512 -3.63 25.81 12.99
N ALA A 513 -4.81 26.16 13.51
CA ALA A 513 -6.05 25.48 13.20
C ALA A 513 -6.48 25.68 11.73
N ILE A 514 -6.32 26.89 11.19
CA ILE A 514 -6.60 27.19 9.77
C ILE A 514 -5.74 26.30 8.86
N ILE A 515 -4.45 26.14 9.15
CA ILE A 515 -3.56 25.25 8.38
C ILE A 515 -4.12 23.82 8.34
N ASP A 516 -4.57 23.32 9.48
CA ASP A 516 -5.13 21.96 9.60
C ASP A 516 -6.48 21.81 8.87
N PHE A 517 -7.33 22.83 8.92
CA PHE A 517 -8.58 22.84 8.15
C PHE A 517 -8.35 22.96 6.64
N THR A 518 -7.36 23.74 6.22
CA THR A 518 -6.93 23.81 4.81
C THR A 518 -6.42 22.45 4.35
N LYS A 519 -5.60 21.76 5.15
CA LYS A 519 -5.15 20.39 4.86
C LYS A 519 -6.32 19.41 4.76
N THR A 520 -7.32 19.53 5.65
CA THR A 520 -8.57 18.74 5.59
C THR A 520 -9.33 18.96 4.29
N GLY A 521 -9.38 20.21 3.81
CA GLY A 521 -9.93 20.55 2.50
C GLY A 521 -9.14 19.86 1.39
N GLN A 522 -7.83 20.06 1.37
CA GLN A 522 -6.91 19.50 0.36
C GLN A 522 -7.03 17.97 0.24
N SER A 523 -7.03 17.25 1.35
CA SER A 523 -7.11 15.79 1.37
C SER A 523 -8.48 15.23 0.95
N ARG A 524 -9.56 15.99 1.12
CA ARG A 524 -10.91 15.67 0.61
C ARG A 524 -11.13 16.03 -0.86
N GLY A 525 -10.08 16.47 -1.58
CA GLY A 525 -10.22 17.01 -2.93
C GLY A 525 -11.00 18.33 -2.97
N LYS A 526 -11.11 19.03 -1.83
CA LYS A 526 -11.73 20.36 -1.68
C LYS A 526 -10.71 21.48 -1.51
N GLY A 527 -9.45 21.17 -1.30
CA GLY A 527 -8.35 22.12 -1.37
C GLY A 527 -7.80 22.05 -2.78
N THR A 528 -8.56 22.63 -3.68
CA THR A 528 -8.15 22.90 -5.04
C THR A 528 -8.08 24.41 -5.16
N VAL A 529 -6.93 24.90 -5.61
CA VAL A 529 -6.83 26.21 -6.23
C VAL A 529 -7.97 26.27 -7.24
N SER A 530 -8.90 27.21 -7.07
CA SER A 530 -10.08 27.26 -7.94
C SER A 530 -9.65 27.47 -9.39
N ALA A 531 -10.46 27.07 -10.38
CA ALA A 531 -10.11 27.33 -11.78
C ALA A 531 -9.86 28.83 -12.04
N ALA A 532 -10.65 29.70 -11.39
CA ALA A 532 -10.46 31.15 -11.45
C ALA A 532 -9.11 31.59 -10.85
N GLU A 533 -8.70 30.98 -9.74
CA GLU A 533 -7.41 31.27 -9.12
C GLU A 533 -6.25 30.73 -9.95
N LEU A 534 -6.38 29.56 -10.59
CA LEU A 534 -5.37 29.02 -11.50
C LEU A 534 -5.18 29.91 -12.74
N GLU A 535 -6.28 30.37 -13.34
CA GLU A 535 -6.21 31.30 -14.48
C GLU A 535 -5.63 32.65 -14.07
N ARG A 536 -6.05 33.19 -12.92
CA ARG A 536 -5.49 34.43 -12.37
C ARG A 536 -4.00 34.29 -12.08
N ALA A 537 -3.59 33.24 -11.40
CA ALA A 537 -2.20 32.98 -11.02
C ALA A 537 -1.31 32.71 -12.25
N ALA A 538 -1.84 32.07 -13.29
CA ALA A 538 -1.16 31.90 -14.57
C ALA A 538 -1.03 33.24 -15.34
N ALA A 539 -1.93 34.20 -15.14
CA ALA A 539 -1.82 35.53 -15.75
C ALA A 539 -0.86 36.45 -14.97
N GLU A 540 -0.95 36.45 -13.64
CA GLU A 540 -0.13 37.27 -12.75
C GLU A 540 1.34 36.80 -12.72
N MET A 541 1.55 35.48 -12.68
CA MET A 541 2.85 34.83 -12.46
C MET A 541 3.52 35.31 -11.15
N VAL A 542 4.64 34.67 -10.78
CA VAL A 542 5.45 35.08 -9.62
C VAL A 542 6.76 35.68 -10.12
N ARG A 543 7.07 36.91 -9.68
CA ARG A 543 8.35 37.56 -9.98
C ARG A 543 9.45 36.99 -9.08
N ILE A 544 10.50 36.45 -9.70
CA ILE A 544 11.75 36.07 -9.06
C ILE A 544 12.73 37.23 -9.25
N PRO A 545 13.31 37.79 -8.17
CA PRO A 545 14.16 38.97 -8.27
C PRO A 545 15.50 38.66 -8.97
N ALA A 546 16.04 39.65 -9.68
CA ALA A 546 17.39 39.59 -10.22
C ALA A 546 18.43 39.37 -9.09
N GLY A 547 19.56 38.76 -9.43
CA GLY A 547 20.66 38.59 -8.48
C GLY A 547 21.36 37.25 -8.55
N GLU A 548 22.46 37.18 -7.81
CA GLU A 548 23.31 36.00 -7.71
C GLU A 548 22.68 34.90 -6.86
N PHE A 549 22.85 33.63 -7.27
CA PHE A 549 22.61 32.48 -6.42
C PHE A 549 23.65 31.39 -6.65
N GLN A 550 23.76 30.49 -5.68
CA GLN A 550 24.63 29.31 -5.78
C GLN A 550 23.92 28.22 -6.58
N MET A 551 24.26 28.09 -7.86
CA MET A 551 23.76 27.05 -8.74
C MET A 551 24.55 25.76 -8.54
N GLY A 552 23.86 24.62 -8.54
CA GLY A 552 24.44 23.28 -8.44
C GLY A 552 24.50 22.74 -7.02
N SER A 553 25.24 21.63 -6.91
CA SER A 553 25.40 20.86 -5.69
C SER A 553 26.84 20.37 -5.58
N ASN A 554 27.28 20.08 -4.35
CA ASN A 554 28.53 19.35 -4.10
C ASN A 554 28.28 17.86 -3.80
N GLU A 555 27.02 17.43 -3.88
CA GLU A 555 26.58 16.08 -3.49
C GLU A 555 25.98 15.30 -4.67
N ILE A 556 25.60 15.99 -5.76
CA ILE A 556 24.96 15.41 -6.94
C ILE A 556 25.94 15.53 -8.10
N ALA A 557 26.47 14.38 -8.55
CA ALA A 557 27.54 14.35 -9.54
C ALA A 557 27.22 15.12 -10.83
N GLU A 558 25.98 15.02 -11.32
CA GLU A 558 25.54 15.69 -12.56
C GLU A 558 25.31 17.21 -12.42
N ALA A 559 25.36 17.74 -11.19
CA ALA A 559 25.17 19.15 -10.87
C ALA A 559 26.38 19.76 -10.15
N MET A 560 27.56 19.13 -10.25
CA MET A 560 28.83 19.64 -9.73
C MET A 560 29.57 20.49 -10.77
N PRO A 561 30.32 21.52 -10.35
CA PRO A 561 30.41 22.04 -8.98
C PRO A 561 29.25 22.98 -8.63
N ARG A 562 29.04 23.20 -7.33
CA ARG A 562 28.25 24.36 -6.89
C ARG A 562 29.05 25.64 -7.13
N HIS A 563 28.48 26.61 -7.84
CA HIS A 563 29.14 27.84 -8.26
C HIS A 563 28.17 29.04 -8.31
N PRO A 564 28.66 30.29 -8.19
CA PRO A 564 27.82 31.47 -8.31
C PRO A 564 27.43 31.73 -9.76
N VAL A 565 26.15 32.03 -9.99
CA VAL A 565 25.63 32.58 -11.25
C VAL A 565 24.66 33.71 -10.96
N HIS A 566 24.61 34.68 -11.86
CA HIS A 566 23.65 35.77 -11.82
C HIS A 566 22.51 35.50 -12.80
N LEU A 567 21.28 35.71 -12.34
CA LEU A 567 20.09 35.71 -13.20
C LEU A 567 19.42 37.08 -13.13
N ASP A 568 18.98 37.58 -14.28
CA ASP A 568 18.06 38.71 -14.37
C ASP A 568 16.73 38.39 -13.69
N ALA A 569 15.89 39.41 -13.47
CA ALA A 569 14.55 39.16 -12.97
C ALA A 569 13.73 38.41 -14.03
N PHE A 570 12.88 37.50 -13.57
CA PHE A 570 11.97 36.76 -14.44
C PHE A 570 10.68 36.45 -13.70
N TYR A 571 9.66 36.10 -14.45
CA TYR A 571 8.39 35.62 -13.94
C TYR A 571 8.29 34.12 -14.18
N ILE A 572 7.72 33.38 -13.23
CA ILE A 572 7.46 31.95 -13.37
C ILE A 572 6.06 31.61 -12.86
N ASP A 573 5.40 30.64 -13.47
CA ASP A 573 4.07 30.19 -13.04
C ASP A 573 4.14 29.59 -11.62
N PRO A 574 3.24 29.97 -10.71
CA PRO A 574 3.22 29.44 -9.35
C PRO A 574 2.86 27.96 -9.26
N TYR A 575 2.21 27.43 -10.30
CA TYR A 575 1.75 26.05 -10.43
C TYR A 575 2.21 25.45 -11.77
N GLU A 576 2.28 24.13 -11.86
CA GLU A 576 2.40 23.42 -13.12
C GLU A 576 1.17 23.64 -14.01
N VAL A 577 1.35 23.56 -15.33
CA VAL A 577 0.24 23.66 -16.29
C VAL A 577 -0.72 22.49 -16.08
N THR A 578 -2.00 22.79 -15.91
CA THR A 578 -3.04 21.80 -15.61
C THR A 578 -3.64 21.18 -16.88
N ASN A 579 -4.31 20.02 -16.73
CA ASN A 579 -5.05 19.41 -17.83
C ASN A 579 -6.10 20.34 -18.45
N ALA A 580 -6.82 21.11 -17.63
CA ALA A 580 -7.84 22.06 -18.12
C ALA A 580 -7.21 23.20 -18.95
N GLN A 581 -6.08 23.72 -18.50
CA GLN A 581 -5.32 24.74 -19.24
C GLN A 581 -4.79 24.19 -20.57
N PHE A 582 -4.24 22.97 -20.56
CA PHE A 582 -3.74 22.32 -21.77
C PHE A 582 -4.88 21.95 -22.74
N LYS A 583 -6.06 21.60 -22.24
CA LYS A 583 -7.27 21.40 -23.05
C LYS A 583 -7.65 22.66 -23.81
N ALA A 584 -7.67 23.81 -23.13
CA ALA A 584 -7.97 25.09 -23.76
C ALA A 584 -6.96 25.44 -24.88
N PHE A 585 -5.71 25.01 -24.74
CA PHE A 585 -4.70 25.13 -25.79
C PHE A 585 -5.02 24.27 -27.02
N ILE A 586 -5.23 22.96 -26.87
CA ILE A 586 -5.47 22.06 -28.02
C ILE A 586 -6.83 22.29 -28.69
N ASP A 587 -7.79 22.88 -27.96
CA ASP A 587 -9.08 23.28 -28.53
C ASP A 587 -8.92 24.38 -29.58
N VAL A 588 -8.03 25.34 -29.32
CA VAL A 588 -7.71 26.46 -30.22
C VAL A 588 -6.65 26.09 -31.26
N ASN A 589 -5.78 25.14 -30.96
CA ASN A 589 -4.66 24.72 -31.81
C ASN A 589 -4.82 23.23 -32.18
N PRO A 590 -5.72 22.91 -33.13
CA PRO A 590 -6.14 21.54 -33.40
C PRO A 590 -5.02 20.62 -33.91
N GLU A 591 -3.91 21.17 -34.41
CA GLU A 591 -2.71 20.42 -34.80
C GLU A 591 -2.01 19.76 -33.61
N TRP A 592 -2.27 20.20 -32.38
CA TRP A 592 -1.73 19.61 -31.14
C TRP A 592 -2.70 18.66 -30.42
N ARG A 593 -3.85 18.38 -31.03
CA ARG A 593 -4.82 17.39 -30.53
C ARG A 593 -4.24 15.98 -30.58
N LYS A 594 -4.81 15.09 -29.77
CA LYS A 594 -4.26 13.75 -29.54
C LYS A 594 -4.06 12.96 -30.85
N ASP A 595 -5.03 13.05 -31.73
CA ASP A 595 -5.05 12.30 -32.99
C ASP A 595 -4.41 13.06 -34.16
N ASN A 596 -4.02 14.33 -33.96
CA ASN A 596 -3.52 15.22 -35.02
C ASN A 596 -2.03 15.55 -34.90
N ILE A 597 -1.43 15.39 -33.71
CA ILE A 597 -0.02 15.70 -33.50
C ILE A 597 0.86 14.82 -34.42
N PRO A 598 1.83 15.41 -35.15
CA PRO A 598 2.76 14.63 -35.95
C PRO A 598 3.62 13.67 -35.13
N SER A 599 3.81 12.45 -35.65
CA SER A 599 4.49 11.35 -34.96
C SER A 599 5.94 11.65 -34.55
N GLU A 600 6.61 12.55 -35.28
CA GLU A 600 7.97 13.04 -34.99
C GLU A 600 8.07 13.87 -33.71
N TYR A 601 6.94 14.33 -33.16
CA TYR A 601 6.91 15.15 -31.95
C TYR A 601 6.51 14.38 -30.68
N HIS A 602 6.33 13.07 -30.77
CA HIS A 602 6.05 12.22 -29.60
C HIS A 602 6.53 10.77 -29.78
N ASN A 603 6.45 9.96 -28.72
CA ASN A 603 6.90 8.56 -28.71
C ASN A 603 5.73 7.55 -28.68
N GLY A 604 4.58 7.92 -29.25
CA GLY A 604 3.35 7.11 -29.25
C GLY A 604 2.52 7.14 -27.97
N ASN A 605 2.97 7.79 -26.90
CA ASN A 605 2.21 7.91 -25.64
C ASN A 605 1.59 9.30 -25.42
N TYR A 606 1.55 10.17 -26.44
CA TYR A 606 1.02 11.53 -26.28
C TYR A 606 -0.44 11.51 -25.82
N LEU A 607 -0.73 12.25 -24.74
CA LEU A 607 -2.03 12.29 -24.06
C LEU A 607 -2.64 10.89 -23.84
N ARG A 608 -1.81 9.88 -23.56
CA ARG A 608 -2.22 8.45 -23.51
C ARG A 608 -3.42 8.19 -22.61
N HIS A 609 -3.58 8.94 -21.52
CA HIS A 609 -4.68 8.78 -20.58
C HIS A 609 -5.93 9.61 -20.88
N TRP A 610 -5.88 10.47 -21.89
CA TRP A 610 -7.05 11.23 -22.35
C TRP A 610 -7.94 10.34 -23.22
N ASP A 611 -9.25 10.55 -23.15
CA ASP A 611 -10.22 9.90 -24.02
C ASP A 611 -10.51 10.83 -25.20
N GLY A 612 -9.92 10.52 -26.37
CA GLY A 612 -9.77 11.51 -27.43
C GLY A 612 -9.08 12.78 -26.93
N ASP A 613 -9.72 13.93 -27.13
CA ASP A 613 -9.26 15.23 -26.64
C ASP A 613 -9.71 15.55 -25.21
N ASP A 614 -10.44 14.66 -24.52
CA ASP A 614 -10.93 14.90 -23.17
C ASP A 614 -9.99 14.33 -22.10
N TYR A 615 -9.54 15.19 -21.19
CA TYR A 615 -8.71 14.77 -20.06
C TYR A 615 -9.46 13.87 -19.08
N PRO A 616 -8.75 13.04 -18.28
CA PRO A 616 -9.40 12.14 -17.34
C PRO A 616 -10.36 12.86 -16.38
N ARG A 617 -11.56 12.30 -16.19
CA ARG A 617 -12.59 12.89 -15.33
C ARG A 617 -12.06 13.20 -13.93
N GLY A 618 -12.32 14.42 -13.45
CA GLY A 618 -11.86 14.88 -12.14
C GLY A 618 -10.38 15.25 -12.05
N LYS A 619 -9.64 15.23 -13.17
CA LYS A 619 -8.21 15.60 -13.24
C LYS A 619 -7.95 16.98 -13.84
N ALA A 620 -8.99 17.82 -13.96
CA ALA A 620 -8.89 19.17 -14.51
C ALA A 620 -7.71 19.97 -13.92
N ASN A 621 -7.56 19.96 -12.59
CA ASN A 621 -6.53 20.73 -11.88
C ASN A 621 -5.26 19.91 -11.56
N HIS A 622 -5.10 18.72 -12.13
CA HIS A 622 -3.83 17.99 -12.04
C HIS A 622 -2.84 18.52 -13.10
N PRO A 623 -1.52 18.42 -12.86
CA PRO A 623 -0.55 18.75 -13.91
C PRO A 623 -0.81 17.88 -15.12
N VAL A 624 -0.71 18.49 -16.31
CA VAL A 624 -0.74 17.74 -17.56
C VAL A 624 0.53 16.89 -17.67
N VAL A 625 0.35 15.64 -18.04
CA VAL A 625 1.43 14.64 -18.23
C VAL A 625 1.17 13.89 -19.54
N TYR A 626 2.15 13.10 -20.00
CA TYR A 626 2.14 12.56 -21.37
C TYR A 626 2.15 13.65 -22.45
N VAL A 627 2.80 14.76 -22.17
CA VAL A 627 3.07 15.82 -23.14
C VAL A 627 4.55 15.81 -23.50
N SER A 628 4.86 16.09 -24.76
CA SER A 628 6.24 16.17 -25.23
C SER A 628 6.80 17.57 -24.98
N TRP A 629 8.12 17.72 -25.08
CA TRP A 629 8.75 19.04 -24.99
C TRP A 629 8.24 19.98 -26.08
N TYR A 630 7.99 19.48 -27.30
CA TYR A 630 7.41 20.27 -28.38
C TYR A 630 6.02 20.81 -28.03
N ALA A 631 5.16 19.97 -27.46
CA ALA A 631 3.81 20.37 -27.07
C ALA A 631 3.82 21.37 -25.91
N ALA A 632 4.76 21.22 -24.96
CA ALA A 632 4.98 22.18 -23.88
C ALA A 632 5.48 23.54 -24.41
N MET A 633 6.40 23.54 -25.38
CA MET A 633 6.89 24.75 -26.06
C MET A 633 5.78 25.45 -26.85
N ALA A 634 4.95 24.69 -27.56
CA ALA A 634 3.80 25.21 -28.30
C ALA A 634 2.78 25.87 -27.37
N TYR A 635 2.45 25.21 -26.25
CA TYR A 635 1.59 25.79 -25.21
C TYR A 635 2.19 27.10 -24.66
N ALA A 636 3.48 27.08 -24.31
CA ALA A 636 4.14 28.26 -23.75
C ALA A 636 4.12 29.43 -24.75
N LYS A 637 4.42 29.15 -26.04
CA LYS A 637 4.33 30.12 -27.14
C LYS A 637 2.92 30.69 -27.28
N TRP A 638 1.88 29.84 -27.25
CA TRP A 638 0.48 30.26 -27.32
C TRP A 638 0.09 31.21 -26.18
N LYS A 639 0.64 31.01 -24.98
CA LYS A 639 0.44 31.91 -23.83
C LYS A 639 1.36 33.15 -23.85
N GLY A 640 2.21 33.33 -24.85
CA GLY A 640 3.20 34.43 -24.89
C GLY A 640 4.29 34.29 -23.82
N LYS A 641 4.63 33.04 -23.47
CA LYS A 641 5.62 32.64 -22.47
C LYS A 641 6.66 31.71 -23.09
N ARG A 642 7.52 31.13 -22.26
CA ARG A 642 8.51 30.08 -22.60
C ARG A 642 8.60 29.07 -21.45
N LEU A 643 9.32 27.97 -21.64
CA LEU A 643 9.74 27.13 -20.50
C LEU A 643 10.82 27.87 -19.68
N PRO A 644 10.99 27.56 -18.38
CA PRO A 644 12.13 28.06 -17.62
C PRO A 644 13.44 27.47 -18.16
N THR A 645 14.53 28.21 -17.99
CA THR A 645 15.88 27.62 -18.07
C THR A 645 16.14 26.76 -16.83
N GLU A 646 17.10 25.83 -16.92
CA GLU A 646 17.54 24.99 -15.81
C GLU A 646 17.99 25.85 -14.61
N ALA A 647 18.67 26.97 -14.88
CA ALA A 647 19.11 27.91 -13.86
C ALA A 647 17.94 28.68 -13.21
N GLU A 648 16.99 29.17 -13.99
CA GLU A 648 15.79 29.85 -13.49
C GLU A 648 14.96 28.92 -12.62
N TRP A 649 14.73 27.69 -13.08
CA TRP A 649 14.01 26.69 -12.29
C TRP A 649 14.70 26.42 -10.96
N GLU A 650 16.02 26.27 -10.95
CA GLU A 650 16.78 26.03 -9.73
C GLU A 650 16.70 27.20 -8.74
N LYS A 651 16.87 28.44 -9.21
CA LYS A 651 16.72 29.64 -8.37
C LYS A 651 15.32 29.74 -7.80
N ALA A 652 14.31 29.49 -8.63
CA ALA A 652 12.91 29.48 -8.23
C ALA A 652 12.64 28.41 -7.15
N ALA A 653 13.13 27.18 -7.34
CA ALA A 653 12.95 26.06 -6.41
C ALA A 653 13.58 26.34 -5.03
N ARG A 654 14.71 27.06 -5.00
CA ARG A 654 15.39 27.43 -3.74
C ARG A 654 14.57 28.39 -2.87
N GLY A 655 13.60 29.12 -3.41
CA GLY A 655 12.65 29.91 -2.61
C GLY A 655 13.32 30.95 -1.70
N GLY A 656 14.43 31.56 -2.13
CA GLY A 656 15.21 32.52 -1.35
C GLY A 656 16.20 31.90 -0.35
N MET A 657 16.28 30.56 -0.26
CA MET A 657 17.20 29.89 0.67
C MET A 657 18.56 29.56 0.04
N THR A 658 19.62 29.76 0.81
CA THR A 658 20.99 29.39 0.41
C THR A 658 21.42 28.06 1.02
N GLY A 659 22.05 27.21 0.22
CA GLY A 659 22.71 25.99 0.71
C GLY A 659 21.79 24.87 1.20
N ARG A 660 20.49 24.93 0.89
CA ARG A 660 19.52 23.87 1.24
C ARG A 660 19.43 22.80 0.15
N ARG A 661 19.23 21.54 0.58
CA ARG A 661 19.11 20.38 -0.31
C ARG A 661 17.74 20.29 -0.99
N TYR A 662 16.66 20.52 -0.25
CA TYR A 662 15.28 20.48 -0.73
C TYR A 662 14.64 21.88 -0.68
N VAL A 663 13.51 22.02 -1.37
CA VAL A 663 12.70 23.24 -1.49
C VAL A 663 12.29 23.85 -0.14
N TRP A 664 12.32 23.07 0.94
CA TRP A 664 11.93 23.49 2.31
C TRP A 664 13.03 23.31 3.37
N GLY A 665 14.25 22.93 2.99
CA GLY A 665 15.35 22.70 3.94
C GLY A 665 16.19 21.46 3.66
N ASN A 666 16.82 20.88 4.69
CA ASN A 666 17.78 19.77 4.53
C ASN A 666 17.21 18.39 4.91
N SER A 667 16.08 18.33 5.63
CA SER A 667 15.45 17.08 6.00
C SER A 667 14.51 16.56 4.92
N ARG A 668 14.52 15.24 4.70
CA ARG A 668 13.46 14.56 3.94
C ARG A 668 12.18 14.65 4.77
N HIS A 669 11.14 15.27 4.23
CA HIS A 669 9.87 15.41 4.93
C HIS A 669 8.71 14.83 4.09
N PRO A 670 8.14 13.68 4.50
CA PRO A 670 7.06 12.95 3.83
C PRO A 670 5.89 13.78 3.28
N GLY A 671 5.45 14.77 4.06
CA GLY A 671 4.25 15.56 3.74
C GLY A 671 4.47 16.85 2.97
N LYS A 672 5.68 17.12 2.43
CA LYS A 672 6.00 18.42 1.79
C LYS A 672 6.07 18.40 0.26
N ALA A 673 6.01 17.23 -0.38
CA ALA A 673 5.86 17.09 -1.82
C ALA A 673 5.27 15.73 -2.20
N ASN A 674 4.80 15.58 -3.44
CA ASN A 674 4.35 14.29 -3.99
C ASN A 674 5.52 13.54 -4.63
N TYR A 675 5.97 12.44 -4.01
CA TYR A 675 7.03 11.57 -4.53
C TYR A 675 6.79 10.09 -4.20
N GLY A 676 7.56 9.19 -4.82
CA GLY A 676 7.34 7.74 -4.93
C GLY A 676 7.33 6.89 -3.67
N TYR A 677 7.49 7.50 -2.49
CA TYR A 677 7.22 6.84 -1.22
C TYR A 677 5.73 6.92 -0.84
N TYR A 678 5.00 7.96 -1.27
CA TYR A 678 3.61 8.24 -0.86
C TYR A 678 2.64 8.41 -2.04
N GLY A 679 3.14 8.73 -3.25
CA GLY A 679 2.33 8.94 -4.45
C GLY A 679 2.37 7.75 -5.41
N LYS A 680 1.22 7.33 -5.93
CA LYS A 680 1.13 6.42 -7.10
C LYS A 680 0.65 7.13 -8.38
N HIS A 681 0.42 8.43 -8.32
CA HIS A 681 -0.08 9.28 -9.40
C HIS A 681 0.11 10.77 -9.07
N THR A 682 -0.12 11.65 -10.05
CA THR A 682 -0.14 13.11 -9.82
C THR A 682 -1.22 13.51 -8.80
N ARG A 683 -1.02 14.66 -8.15
CA ARG A 683 -1.98 15.34 -7.27
C ARG A 683 -2.43 16.65 -7.93
N PRO A 684 -3.59 17.22 -7.57
CA PRO A 684 -3.97 18.55 -8.02
C PRO A 684 -2.85 19.55 -7.71
N VAL A 685 -2.59 20.49 -8.61
CA VAL A 685 -1.60 21.53 -8.35
C VAL A 685 -1.99 22.36 -7.12
N GLY A 686 -1.02 22.81 -6.35
CA GLY A 686 -1.20 23.48 -5.07
C GLY A 686 -1.49 22.54 -3.88
N SER A 687 -1.29 21.23 -4.05
CA SER A 687 -1.48 20.26 -2.95
C SER A 687 -0.48 20.45 -1.81
N TYR A 688 0.71 20.99 -2.10
CA TYR A 688 1.75 21.25 -1.12
C TYR A 688 1.94 22.75 -0.88
N LEU A 689 2.45 23.10 0.30
CA LEU A 689 2.66 24.50 0.68
C LEU A 689 3.69 25.15 -0.25
N PRO A 690 3.54 26.45 -0.54
CA PRO A 690 4.48 27.14 -1.39
C PRO A 690 5.86 27.28 -0.71
N ASN A 691 6.90 27.42 -1.51
CA ASN A 691 8.21 27.81 -1.03
C ASN A 691 8.27 29.32 -0.70
N GLY A 692 9.44 29.83 -0.31
CA GLY A 692 9.60 31.24 0.08
C GLY A 692 9.30 32.28 -1.01
N TYR A 693 9.11 31.87 -2.27
CA TYR A 693 8.66 32.75 -3.35
C TYR A 693 7.18 32.58 -3.70
N GLY A 694 6.42 31.75 -2.99
CA GLY A 694 5.02 31.50 -3.34
C GLY A 694 4.82 30.41 -4.41
N LEU A 695 5.87 29.65 -4.75
CA LEU A 695 5.79 28.59 -5.77
C LEU A 695 5.40 27.27 -5.15
N HIS A 696 4.37 26.65 -5.71
CA HIS A 696 3.85 25.37 -5.26
C HIS A 696 4.50 24.20 -5.99
N ASP A 697 4.47 23.05 -5.32
CA ASP A 697 4.81 21.72 -5.85
C ASP A 697 6.24 21.55 -6.37
N MET A 698 7.11 22.56 -6.30
CA MET A 698 8.52 22.55 -6.75
C MET A 698 9.37 21.36 -6.25
N GLY A 699 8.94 20.69 -5.17
CA GLY A 699 9.62 19.53 -4.59
C GLY A 699 9.17 18.17 -5.13
N GLY A 700 8.19 18.11 -6.05
CA GLY A 700 7.63 16.87 -6.56
C GLY A 700 6.41 17.06 -7.47
N ASN A 701 5.47 16.12 -7.40
CA ASN A 701 4.33 15.97 -8.31
C ASN A 701 4.75 15.50 -9.71
N VAL A 702 5.45 16.33 -10.49
CA VAL A 702 5.99 15.96 -11.80
C VAL A 702 7.40 16.53 -11.99
N TRP A 703 8.23 15.82 -12.75
CA TRP A 703 9.42 16.42 -13.34
C TRP A 703 9.00 17.52 -14.30
N GLU A 704 9.74 18.61 -14.35
CA GLU A 704 9.36 19.78 -15.14
C GLU A 704 10.34 20.06 -16.27
N LEU A 705 9.81 20.12 -17.50
CA LEU A 705 10.58 20.39 -18.71
C LEU A 705 11.19 21.81 -18.70
N CYS A 706 12.48 21.90 -19.07
CA CYS A 706 13.21 23.16 -19.24
C CYS A 706 13.59 23.41 -20.70
N LEU A 707 14.05 24.62 -21.01
CA LEU A 707 14.56 24.99 -22.35
C LEU A 707 15.86 24.29 -22.73
N ASP A 708 16.70 24.03 -21.73
CA ASP A 708 18.09 23.64 -21.90
C ASP A 708 18.27 22.30 -22.62
N GLU A 709 19.13 22.30 -23.64
CA GLU A 709 20.44 21.66 -23.53
C GLU A 709 20.74 20.65 -22.42
N TYR A 710 20.44 19.35 -22.51
CA TYR A 710 21.12 18.45 -21.55
C TYR A 710 22.61 18.32 -21.90
N ASP A 711 23.42 19.16 -21.27
CA ASP A 711 24.88 19.10 -21.28
C ASP A 711 25.40 18.57 -19.93
N ARG A 712 26.18 17.49 -19.99
CA ARG A 712 26.82 16.86 -18.82
C ARG A 712 27.83 17.77 -18.14
N ASN A 713 28.45 18.69 -18.89
CA ASN A 713 29.46 19.60 -18.38
C ASN A 713 28.90 21.00 -18.08
N PHE A 714 27.57 21.19 -18.18
CA PHE A 714 26.94 22.50 -18.03
C PHE A 714 27.35 23.22 -16.76
N TYR A 715 27.36 22.55 -15.61
CA TYR A 715 27.70 23.16 -14.33
C TYR A 715 29.18 23.53 -14.19
N SER A 716 30.08 22.87 -14.92
CA SER A 716 31.51 23.20 -14.91
C SER A 716 31.86 24.30 -15.91
N ASN A 717 31.05 24.46 -16.97
CA ASN A 717 31.33 25.33 -18.11
C ASN A 717 30.31 26.46 -18.30
N SER A 718 29.33 26.58 -17.40
CA SER A 718 28.26 27.58 -17.47
C SER A 718 28.83 28.99 -17.48
N ARG A 719 28.25 29.84 -18.31
CA ARG A 719 28.48 31.28 -18.23
C ARG A 719 27.95 31.83 -16.91
N LYS A 720 28.55 32.91 -16.41
CA LYS A 720 28.15 33.53 -15.13
C LYS A 720 26.81 34.24 -15.19
N GLU A 721 26.48 34.82 -16.34
CA GLU A 721 25.27 35.63 -16.54
C GLU A 721 24.23 34.82 -17.32
N ASN A 722 23.03 34.65 -16.74
CA ASN A 722 21.88 33.98 -17.37
C ASN A 722 22.24 32.65 -18.06
N PRO A 723 22.88 31.67 -17.38
CA PRO A 723 23.31 30.43 -18.02
C PRO A 723 22.14 29.64 -18.62
N VAL A 724 22.31 29.23 -19.88
CA VAL A 724 21.41 28.32 -20.59
C VAL A 724 22.23 27.47 -21.56
N ALA A 725 22.01 26.17 -21.59
CA ALA A 725 22.74 25.24 -22.44
C ALA A 725 22.06 25.05 -23.80
N GLY A 726 22.86 25.09 -24.88
CA GLY A 726 22.40 24.82 -26.25
C GLY A 726 21.39 25.84 -26.83
N VAL A 727 21.20 26.99 -26.17
CA VAL A 727 20.30 28.06 -26.62
C VAL A 727 21.08 29.36 -26.78
N SER A 728 21.40 29.73 -28.02
CA SER A 728 22.07 30.99 -28.34
C SER A 728 21.11 32.18 -28.31
N ASP A 729 19.88 31.99 -28.78
CA ASP A 729 18.81 32.99 -28.81
C ASP A 729 17.47 32.31 -28.47
N ILE A 730 16.92 32.67 -27.31
CA ILE A 730 15.63 32.14 -26.84
C ILE A 730 14.49 32.56 -27.79
N LYS A 731 14.54 33.76 -28.37
CA LYS A 731 13.49 34.23 -29.28
C LYS A 731 13.48 33.40 -30.56
N ALA A 732 14.66 33.19 -31.16
CA ALA A 732 14.80 32.33 -32.32
C ALA A 732 14.36 30.88 -32.04
N LEU A 733 14.73 30.35 -30.86
CA LEU A 733 14.27 29.03 -30.43
C LEU A 733 12.74 28.95 -30.31
N MET A 734 12.08 29.97 -29.74
CA MET A 734 10.61 30.01 -29.66
C MET A 734 9.95 30.15 -31.03
N GLU A 735 10.63 30.74 -32.01
CA GLU A 735 10.16 30.83 -33.40
C GLU A 735 10.22 29.48 -34.11
N ASP A 736 11.33 28.73 -33.98
CA ASP A 736 11.54 27.39 -34.56
C ASP A 736 12.09 26.37 -33.54
N PHE A 737 11.22 25.87 -32.65
CA PHE A 737 11.58 24.81 -31.71
C PHE A 737 11.37 23.40 -32.29
N THR A 738 10.66 23.27 -33.40
CA THR A 738 10.33 21.97 -34.03
C THR A 738 11.55 21.28 -34.67
N SER A 739 12.59 22.04 -34.98
CA SER A 739 13.86 21.53 -35.52
C SER A 739 14.80 20.92 -34.47
N VAL A 740 14.52 21.11 -33.17
CA VAL A 740 15.39 20.69 -32.07
C VAL A 740 15.31 19.18 -31.82
N GLN A 741 16.41 18.46 -32.06
CA GLN A 741 16.48 17.01 -31.82
C GLN A 741 17.28 16.61 -30.58
N THR A 742 17.99 17.55 -29.97
CA THR A 742 18.91 17.28 -28.87
C THR A 742 18.18 17.03 -27.54
N ILE A 743 18.79 16.24 -26.65
CA ILE A 743 18.20 15.83 -25.36
C ILE A 743 17.96 17.08 -24.50
N ARG A 744 16.81 17.15 -23.83
CA ARG A 744 16.37 18.30 -23.01
C ARG A 744 16.50 17.99 -21.53
N VAL A 745 16.69 19.04 -20.74
CA VAL A 745 16.70 18.99 -19.28
C VAL A 745 15.26 18.91 -18.74
N SER A 746 15.07 18.05 -17.76
CA SER A 746 13.93 18.10 -16.83
C SER A 746 14.42 18.35 -15.40
N ARG A 747 13.65 19.05 -14.57
CA ARG A 747 14.04 19.44 -13.22
C ARG A 747 13.07 18.97 -12.15
N GLY A 748 13.61 18.84 -10.94
CA GLY A 748 12.84 18.50 -9.75
C GLY A 748 12.75 17.00 -9.49
N GLY A 749 11.52 16.48 -9.52
CA GLY A 749 11.17 15.13 -9.12
C GLY A 749 9.67 14.92 -9.25
N SER A 750 9.21 13.68 -9.15
CA SER A 750 7.82 13.35 -9.40
C SER A 750 7.25 12.37 -8.39
N TRP A 751 5.95 12.15 -8.48
CA TRP A 751 5.23 11.08 -7.77
C TRP A 751 5.87 9.69 -7.93
N ASN A 752 6.73 9.45 -8.92
CA ASN A 752 7.43 8.18 -9.15
C ASN A 752 8.90 8.19 -8.70
N THR A 753 9.37 9.26 -8.07
CA THR A 753 10.79 9.38 -7.65
C THR A 753 10.99 8.83 -6.23
N PRO A 754 12.01 7.99 -5.95
CA PRO A 754 12.19 7.35 -4.63
C PRO A 754 12.31 8.28 -3.41
N GLY A 755 12.50 9.58 -3.62
CA GLY A 755 12.60 10.59 -2.57
C GLY A 755 12.16 11.97 -3.05
N PRO A 756 12.04 12.97 -2.15
CA PRO A 756 11.70 14.33 -2.53
C PRO A 756 12.77 14.92 -3.45
N ALA A 757 12.36 15.77 -4.38
CA ALA A 757 13.26 16.39 -5.35
C ALA A 757 14.29 17.29 -4.66
N GLY A 758 15.58 17.01 -4.86
CA GLY A 758 16.63 17.97 -4.55
C GLY A 758 16.52 19.17 -5.51
N VAL A 759 16.79 20.38 -5.02
CA VAL A 759 16.72 21.60 -5.85
C VAL A 759 17.68 21.57 -7.05
N ALA A 760 18.75 20.78 -6.95
CA ALA A 760 19.79 20.59 -7.97
C ALA A 760 19.61 19.30 -8.79
N ASN A 761 18.52 18.54 -8.58
CA ASN A 761 18.25 17.33 -9.35
C ASN A 761 17.89 17.67 -10.80
N ARG A 762 18.50 16.94 -11.73
CA ARG A 762 18.25 17.07 -13.17
C ARG A 762 18.01 15.70 -13.80
N GLY A 763 17.09 15.67 -14.74
CA GLY A 763 16.82 14.55 -15.63
C GLY A 763 17.21 14.91 -17.06
N ASN A 764 17.26 13.90 -17.91
CA ASN A 764 17.56 14.05 -19.33
C ASN A 764 16.56 13.21 -20.13
N ASP A 765 15.85 13.86 -21.03
CA ASP A 765 14.79 13.24 -21.80
C ASP A 765 14.86 13.68 -23.27
N LYS A 766 14.55 12.78 -24.19
CA LYS A 766 14.35 13.17 -25.60
C LYS A 766 13.19 14.16 -25.69
N PRO A 767 13.22 15.14 -26.61
CA PRO A 767 12.13 16.10 -26.74
C PRO A 767 10.79 15.45 -27.11
N THR A 768 10.81 14.25 -27.71
CA THR A 768 9.62 13.43 -28.03
C THR A 768 9.08 12.61 -26.85
N ASN A 769 9.78 12.59 -25.72
CA ASN A 769 9.40 11.73 -24.61
C ASN A 769 8.08 12.20 -23.97
N THR A 770 7.12 11.27 -23.79
CA THR A 770 5.83 11.55 -23.16
C THR A 770 5.57 10.57 -22.03
N ASN A 771 6.06 10.91 -20.83
CA ASN A 771 5.97 10.06 -19.63
C ASN A 771 4.85 10.53 -18.68
N SER A 772 4.36 9.61 -17.84
CA SER A 772 3.29 9.88 -16.85
C SER A 772 3.73 10.72 -15.65
N TRP A 773 5.02 11.02 -15.55
CA TRP A 773 5.63 11.76 -14.45
C TRP A 773 6.34 13.03 -14.91
N LEU A 774 6.17 13.42 -16.17
CA LEU A 774 6.78 14.58 -16.79
C LEU A 774 5.69 15.58 -17.17
N GLY A 775 5.81 16.80 -16.68
CA GLY A 775 4.94 17.94 -16.95
C GLY A 775 5.78 19.19 -17.12
N PHE A 776 5.18 20.37 -16.93
CA PHE A 776 5.89 21.63 -17.11
C PHE A 776 5.16 22.81 -16.45
N ARG A 777 5.90 23.90 -16.25
CA ARG A 777 5.38 25.24 -15.93
C ARG A 777 6.03 26.25 -16.86
N CYS A 778 5.45 27.45 -17.02
CA CYS A 778 6.01 28.46 -17.91
C CYS A 778 6.76 29.55 -17.13
N ALA A 779 7.67 30.22 -17.83
CA ALA A 779 8.42 31.39 -17.40
C ALA A 779 8.36 32.50 -18.46
N LYS A 780 8.70 33.72 -18.05
CA LYS A 780 8.78 34.90 -18.92
C LYS A 780 9.88 35.83 -18.41
N SER A 781 10.74 36.31 -19.30
CA SER A 781 11.77 37.30 -18.92
C SER A 781 11.13 38.61 -18.48
N ALA A 782 11.68 39.29 -17.46
CA ALA A 782 11.28 40.65 -17.12
C ALA A 782 11.74 41.64 -18.21
N THR A 783 11.01 42.75 -18.38
CA THR A 783 11.47 43.83 -19.27
C THR A 783 12.42 44.77 -18.54
N PRO A 784 13.36 45.46 -19.23
CA PRO A 784 14.32 46.36 -18.57
C PRO A 784 13.70 47.50 -17.74
N GLN A 785 12.46 47.91 -18.02
CA GLN A 785 11.70 48.88 -17.22
C GLN A 785 11.19 48.32 -15.89
N GLN A 786 11.12 46.99 -15.75
CA GLN A 786 10.60 46.26 -14.59
C GLN A 786 11.72 45.70 -13.69
N ASP A 787 13.00 45.93 -14.04
CA ASP A 787 14.15 45.56 -13.23
C ASP A 787 14.38 46.51 -12.04
N THR A 788 13.83 47.73 -12.10
CA THR A 788 14.02 48.77 -11.06
C THR A 788 12.98 48.75 -9.94
N GLU A 789 11.93 47.94 -10.02
CA GLU A 789 10.94 47.81 -8.95
C GLU A 789 11.44 46.82 -7.88
N ALA A 790 11.71 47.34 -6.67
CA ALA A 790 12.02 46.55 -5.50
C ALA A 790 10.85 45.61 -5.18
N ALA A 791 11.15 44.39 -4.73
CA ALA A 791 10.12 43.47 -4.26
C ALA A 791 9.37 44.10 -3.07
N PRO A 792 8.02 44.01 -3.00
CA PRO A 792 7.28 44.46 -1.84
C PRO A 792 7.77 43.69 -0.61
N SER A 793 7.94 44.41 0.49
CA SER A 793 8.36 43.81 1.75
C SER A 793 7.22 42.95 2.32
N PHE A 794 7.56 41.99 3.18
CA PHE A 794 6.57 41.13 3.83
C PHE A 794 5.51 41.91 4.65
N ASP A 795 5.80 43.17 5.01
CA ASP A 795 4.85 44.06 5.69
C ASP A 795 3.88 44.76 4.73
N ASP A 796 4.17 44.82 3.42
CA ASP A 796 3.29 45.41 2.40
C ASP A 796 2.17 44.46 1.94
N LEU A 797 2.16 43.22 2.45
CA LEU A 797 1.19 42.16 2.12
C LEU A 797 0.28 41.74 3.29
N LYS A 798 0.23 42.55 4.37
CA LYS A 798 -0.84 42.49 5.38
C LYS A 798 -2.04 43.32 4.93
#